data_AF-A0A250KG93-F1
#
_entry.id   AF-A0A250KG93-F1
#
_cell.length_a   1.000
_cell.length_b   1.000
_cell.length_c   1.000
_cell.angle_alpha   90.00
_cell.angle_beta   90.00
_cell.angle_gamma   90.00
#
_symmetry.space_group_name_H-M   'P 1'
#
loop_
_entity.id
_entity.type
_entity.pdbx_description
1 polymer ?
#
loop_
_entity_poly.entity_id
_entity_poly.type
_entity_poly.pdbx_seq_one_letter_code
_entity_poly.pdbx_strand_id
1 'polypeptide(L)'
;MYNFITTSDFITSAKAYKSFEGYRCGLKDFDNIMRIDKQTLTTLVSTPCSGKSTFTNFYGYSMGVTHNWRTLYLATETNRNDQAKKLSTLYASYQQASEHSIILEGALSNWEELLEAIKVAKEAYNIDLVIVDNMTMLKKLIKGNDTETEKIGRALSDLKQASIDNDIAVILVAHTTKLDEGQKVTAYSVNGSANYYNISDFMFSIEITDCKQKETTINVLKLRDDAKGVMNGKCTLKYDDITRKYSDDSSTEDNTPKGINYDIAREVMEEIMEEKAKEGSQPAAQATPTATQPAGTTKAAPAVKEEVTKEKANTEEVKKEKQEEAKEEAKQHITPDFLLNTKVSIMKQHKVLNSNSLYNAIITGRICKEEIKAVRQIDRSKDEIAYKKAKSKVLSFTPSCYCTIGGTAKDVEHVNNLIAIDLDAKDNEGVTIEEMRKRINSLPYVMYSSMSVGGKGMYALIPILESNKNDFKAVFKALEEDFKALGLTLDSSCINVNRERYMSYDDNEYWNTQCEIYDRKISKPTQVNTHPSKVGENAKTTLTAREFSKVRDMVKDIKENRLILTKNHTDTLMIANCLANIWGEEGRQLLHIIRQQRSGYDEFKTDENYTYVLDHLDEGEKFNIGFLFSKYNQAKGHQTQVN
;
A
#
# COMPACT_ATOMS: atom_id res chain seq x y z
N MET A 1 45.52 -17.11 16.66
CA MET A 1 46.14 -15.88 17.19
C MET A 1 45.24 -14.74 16.74
N TYR A 2 44.65 -13.98 17.66
CA TYR A 2 43.78 -12.84 17.31
C TYR A 2 44.65 -11.59 17.22
N ASN A 3 44.53 -10.85 16.12
CA ASN A 3 45.17 -9.56 15.97
C ASN A 3 44.13 -8.47 16.25
N PHE A 4 44.40 -7.64 17.24
CA PHE A 4 43.59 -6.46 17.55
C PHE A 4 44.29 -5.23 16.97
N ILE A 5 43.53 -4.33 16.33
CA ILE A 5 44.08 -3.06 15.86
C ILE A 5 44.52 -2.21 17.05
N THR A 6 45.68 -1.56 16.94
CA THR A 6 46.15 -0.62 17.96
C THR A 6 45.38 0.70 17.87
N THR A 7 45.50 1.56 18.89
CA THR A 7 44.94 2.92 18.84
C THR A 7 45.49 3.72 17.65
N SER A 8 46.77 3.54 17.30
CA SER A 8 47.37 4.18 16.12
C SER A 8 46.78 3.66 14.81
N ASP A 9 46.52 2.36 14.72
CA ASP A 9 45.91 1.74 13.54
C ASP A 9 44.47 2.24 13.36
N PHE A 10 43.72 2.38 14.46
CA PHE A 10 42.38 2.94 14.45
C PHE A 10 42.39 4.39 13.92
N ILE A 11 43.22 5.26 14.49
CA ILE A 11 43.30 6.68 14.09
C ILE A 11 43.74 6.80 12.62
N THR A 12 44.71 5.99 12.20
CA THR A 12 45.19 5.98 10.81
C THR A 12 44.09 5.54 9.86
N SER A 13 43.37 4.47 10.20
CA SER A 13 42.25 3.95 9.40
C SER A 13 41.11 4.95 9.31
N ALA A 14 40.72 5.57 10.43
CA ALA A 14 39.66 6.58 10.47
C ALA A 14 40.00 7.81 9.62
N LYS A 15 41.26 8.28 9.66
CA LYS A 15 41.72 9.40 8.82
C LYS A 15 41.84 9.04 7.35
N ALA A 16 42.17 7.79 7.04
CA ALA A 16 42.29 7.31 5.67
C ALA A 16 40.91 7.05 5.03
N TYR A 17 39.87 6.81 5.83
CA TYR A 17 38.54 6.55 5.33
C TYR A 17 37.98 7.76 4.58
N LYS A 18 37.70 7.56 3.30
CA LYS A 18 36.92 8.48 2.49
C LYS A 18 35.56 7.84 2.26
N SER A 19 34.50 8.55 2.65
CA SER A 19 33.14 8.10 2.31
C SER A 19 33.04 7.97 0.80
N PHE A 20 32.67 6.78 0.36
CA PHE A 20 32.45 6.47 -1.04
C PHE A 20 30.94 6.39 -1.24
N GLU A 21 30.38 7.13 -2.19
CA GLU A 21 28.93 7.13 -2.41
C GLU A 21 28.43 5.87 -3.13
N GLY A 22 29.33 4.97 -3.57
CA GLY A 22 28.98 3.77 -4.34
C GLY A 22 29.10 4.01 -5.84
N TYR A 23 29.02 2.92 -6.62
CA TYR A 23 29.12 3.01 -8.07
C TYR A 23 27.78 3.37 -8.71
N ARG A 24 27.81 4.36 -9.59
CA ARG A 24 26.64 4.85 -10.35
C ARG A 24 26.46 4.03 -11.63
N CYS A 25 25.29 3.45 -11.85
CA CYS A 25 25.01 2.67 -13.04
C CYS A 25 24.69 3.54 -14.26
N GLY A 26 24.51 4.86 -14.10
CA GLY A 26 24.25 5.79 -15.21
C GLY A 26 22.76 6.07 -15.45
N LEU A 27 21.89 5.51 -14.61
CA LEU A 27 20.48 5.90 -14.51
C LEU A 27 20.35 6.86 -13.33
N LYS A 28 20.11 8.14 -13.60
CA LYS A 28 20.06 9.17 -12.56
C LYS A 28 19.05 8.82 -11.48
N ASP A 29 17.86 8.35 -11.86
CA ASP A 29 16.77 8.12 -10.91
C ASP A 29 17.04 6.89 -10.04
N PHE A 30 17.63 5.83 -10.61
CA PHE A 30 18.07 4.68 -9.84
C PHE A 30 19.27 5.02 -8.95
N ASP A 31 20.27 5.71 -9.51
CA ASP A 31 21.48 6.11 -8.80
C ASP A 31 21.17 7.03 -7.61
N ASN A 32 20.09 7.80 -7.66
CA ASN A 32 19.66 8.65 -6.55
C ASN A 32 19.09 7.84 -5.39
N ILE A 33 18.42 6.71 -5.66
CA ILE A 33 17.77 5.90 -4.63
C ILE A 33 18.62 4.74 -4.16
N MET A 34 19.54 4.21 -4.99
CA MET A 34 20.39 3.06 -4.64
C MET A 34 21.61 2.94 -5.57
N ARG A 35 22.79 2.73 -4.97
CA ARG A 35 24.06 2.49 -5.68
C ARG A 35 24.71 1.22 -5.14
N ILE A 36 24.79 0.17 -5.97
CA ILE A 36 25.38 -1.12 -5.57
C ILE A 36 26.90 -1.00 -5.56
N ASP A 37 27.51 -1.55 -4.51
CA ASP A 37 28.96 -1.50 -4.31
C ASP A 37 29.59 -2.90 -4.34
N LYS A 38 30.91 -2.95 -4.50
CA LYS A 38 31.70 -4.16 -4.31
C LYS A 38 31.66 -4.61 -2.85
N GLN A 39 31.98 -5.88 -2.62
CA GLN A 39 31.92 -6.53 -1.31
C GLN A 39 30.51 -6.51 -0.72
N THR A 40 29.48 -6.43 -1.57
CA THR A 40 28.08 -6.43 -1.15
C THR A 40 27.26 -7.54 -1.79
N LEU A 41 26.26 -7.99 -1.03
CA LEU A 41 25.21 -8.88 -1.48
C LEU A 41 23.89 -8.09 -1.59
N THR A 42 23.35 -8.03 -2.80
CA THR A 42 22.08 -7.40 -3.11
C THR A 42 21.04 -8.46 -3.44
N THR A 43 19.85 -8.40 -2.83
CA THR A 43 18.72 -9.26 -3.23
C THR A 43 17.69 -8.49 -4.05
N LEU A 44 17.46 -8.93 -5.28
CA LEU A 44 16.34 -8.50 -6.11
C LEU A 44 15.16 -9.44 -5.88
N VAL A 45 14.13 -8.97 -5.19
CA VAL A 45 12.92 -9.76 -4.90
C VAL A 45 11.73 -9.21 -5.67
N SER A 46 11.11 -10.01 -6.54
CA SER A 46 9.90 -9.58 -7.26
C SER A 46 9.08 -10.75 -7.78
N THR A 47 7.82 -10.49 -8.10
CA THR A 47 6.91 -11.46 -8.71
C THR A 47 7.42 -11.98 -10.05
N PRO A 48 6.99 -13.18 -10.50
CA PRO A 48 7.29 -13.65 -11.85
C PRO A 48 6.86 -12.63 -12.92
N CYS A 49 7.57 -12.62 -14.06
CA CYS A 49 7.29 -11.74 -15.19
C CYS A 49 7.47 -10.23 -14.93
N SER A 50 8.12 -9.81 -13.84
CA SER A 50 8.34 -8.40 -13.52
C SER A 50 9.57 -7.74 -14.19
N GLY A 51 10.24 -8.45 -15.11
CA GLY A 51 11.42 -7.93 -15.81
C GLY A 51 12.76 -8.13 -15.09
N LYS A 52 12.84 -8.89 -13.99
CA LYS A 52 14.07 -9.10 -13.19
C LYS A 52 15.33 -9.39 -14.02
N SER A 53 15.31 -10.46 -14.82
CA SER A 53 16.43 -10.86 -15.69
C SER A 53 16.78 -9.81 -16.74
N THR A 54 15.78 -9.04 -17.18
CA THR A 54 15.99 -7.98 -18.18
C THR A 54 16.73 -6.81 -17.53
N PHE A 55 16.31 -6.41 -16.34
CA PHE A 55 16.97 -5.35 -15.59
C PHE A 55 18.37 -5.74 -15.11
N THR A 56 18.58 -6.95 -14.58
CA THR A 56 19.93 -7.36 -14.14
C THR A 56 20.90 -7.46 -15.31
N ASN A 57 20.46 -7.95 -16.48
CA ASN A 57 21.25 -7.91 -17.71
C ASN A 57 21.61 -6.48 -18.11
N PHE A 58 20.64 -5.56 -18.10
CA PHE A 58 20.90 -4.14 -18.35
C PHE A 58 21.86 -3.54 -17.32
N TYR A 59 21.70 -3.83 -16.04
CA TYR A 59 22.56 -3.32 -14.98
C TYR A 59 24.02 -3.75 -15.18
N GLY A 60 24.25 -5.05 -15.46
CA GLY A 60 25.59 -5.55 -15.80
C GLY A 60 26.18 -4.88 -17.04
N TYR A 61 25.36 -4.64 -18.09
CA TYR A 61 25.76 -3.84 -19.25
C TYR A 61 26.16 -2.41 -18.86
N SER A 62 25.34 -1.74 -18.06
CA SER A 62 25.54 -0.34 -17.68
C SER A 62 26.81 -0.17 -16.87
N MET A 63 27.08 -1.10 -15.95
CA MET A 63 28.33 -1.15 -15.19
C MET A 63 29.55 -1.46 -16.07
N GLY A 64 29.39 -2.34 -17.07
CA GLY A 64 30.42 -2.62 -18.07
C GLY A 64 30.81 -1.38 -18.87
N VAL A 65 29.83 -0.61 -19.36
CA VAL A 65 30.09 0.61 -20.12
C VAL A 65 30.62 1.76 -19.25
N THR A 66 30.07 1.93 -18.05
CA THR A 66 30.37 3.11 -17.21
C THR A 66 31.65 2.93 -16.39
N HIS A 67 31.94 1.71 -15.93
CA HIS A 67 33.04 1.42 -15.00
C HIS A 67 33.99 0.33 -15.50
N ASN A 68 33.83 -0.12 -16.74
CA ASN A 68 34.60 -1.23 -17.31
C ASN A 68 34.44 -2.54 -16.53
N TRP A 69 33.30 -2.73 -15.84
CA TRP A 69 33.06 -3.92 -15.03
C TRP A 69 32.90 -5.17 -15.90
N ARG A 70 33.33 -6.30 -15.35
CA ARG A 70 33.08 -7.63 -15.93
C ARG A 70 32.07 -8.39 -15.07
N THR A 71 31.05 -8.95 -15.70
CA THR A 71 29.93 -9.58 -15.03
C THR A 71 29.90 -11.08 -15.30
N LEU A 72 29.89 -11.89 -14.24
CA LEU A 72 29.60 -13.31 -14.28
C LEU A 72 28.10 -13.55 -14.18
N TYR A 73 27.53 -14.22 -15.17
CA TYR A 73 26.11 -14.58 -15.22
C TYR A 73 25.90 -16.06 -14.90
N LEU A 74 25.08 -16.32 -13.88
CA LEU A 74 24.54 -17.63 -13.54
C LEU A 74 23.05 -17.67 -13.88
N ALA A 75 22.75 -17.62 -15.17
CA ALA A 75 21.39 -17.57 -15.71
C ALA A 75 20.84 -18.99 -15.98
N THR A 76 20.67 -19.78 -14.93
CA THR A 76 20.36 -21.23 -15.05
C THR A 76 19.03 -21.55 -15.73
N GLU A 77 18.09 -20.59 -15.81
CA GLU A 77 16.80 -20.74 -16.50
C GLU A 77 16.83 -20.31 -17.97
N THR A 78 17.89 -19.62 -18.41
CA THR A 78 17.99 -19.09 -19.77
C THR A 78 19.01 -19.88 -20.58
N ASN A 79 18.64 -20.29 -21.79
CA ASN A 79 19.58 -20.95 -22.69
C ASN A 79 20.80 -20.06 -22.95
N ARG A 80 22.01 -20.63 -22.95
CA ARG A 80 23.28 -19.90 -23.17
C ARG A 80 23.25 -18.98 -24.40
N ASN A 81 22.77 -19.49 -25.54
CA ASN A 81 22.77 -18.72 -26.79
C ASN A 81 21.75 -17.57 -26.72
N ASP A 82 20.62 -17.79 -26.06
CA ASP A 82 19.62 -16.73 -25.80
C ASP A 82 20.19 -15.65 -24.86
N GLN A 83 20.84 -16.05 -23.77
CA GLN A 83 21.50 -15.13 -22.85
C GLN A 83 22.59 -14.31 -23.56
N ALA A 84 23.48 -14.96 -24.30
CA ALA A 84 24.52 -14.29 -25.08
C ALA A 84 23.93 -13.32 -26.11
N LYS A 85 22.82 -13.70 -26.78
CA LYS A 85 22.13 -12.83 -27.74
C LYS A 85 21.54 -11.58 -27.06
N LYS A 86 20.87 -11.75 -25.92
CA LYS A 86 20.32 -10.63 -25.13
C LYS A 86 21.40 -9.63 -24.71
N LEU A 87 22.52 -10.13 -24.22
CA LEU A 87 23.66 -9.30 -23.82
C LEU A 87 24.28 -8.59 -25.03
N SER A 88 24.47 -9.30 -26.15
CA SER A 88 24.99 -8.71 -27.39
C SER A 88 24.09 -7.60 -27.94
N THR A 89 22.77 -7.70 -27.76
CA THR A 89 21.83 -6.62 -28.12
C THR A 89 22.04 -5.37 -27.27
N LEU A 90 22.27 -5.50 -25.96
CA LEU A 90 22.53 -4.35 -25.06
C LEU A 90 23.78 -3.56 -25.49
N TYR A 91 24.86 -4.28 -25.82
CA TYR A 91 26.11 -3.69 -26.29
C TYR A 91 26.06 -3.26 -27.76
N ALA A 92 25.04 -3.66 -28.52
CA ALA A 92 25.02 -3.58 -29.99
C ALA A 92 26.29 -4.16 -30.65
N SER A 93 26.97 -5.10 -29.98
CA SER A 93 28.25 -5.68 -30.38
C SER A 93 28.48 -7.02 -29.69
N TYR A 94 28.80 -8.05 -30.48
CA TYR A 94 29.15 -9.37 -29.94
C TYR A 94 30.50 -9.33 -29.20
N GLN A 95 31.47 -8.60 -29.75
CA GLN A 95 32.82 -8.52 -29.20
C GLN A 95 32.81 -7.83 -27.84
N GLN A 96 32.23 -6.63 -27.74
CA GLN A 96 32.14 -5.89 -26.48
C GLN A 96 31.33 -6.67 -25.43
N ALA A 97 30.21 -7.29 -25.85
CA ALA A 97 29.44 -8.12 -24.93
C ALA A 97 30.28 -9.26 -24.35
N SER A 98 31.12 -9.93 -25.16
CA SER A 98 31.99 -11.02 -24.71
C SER A 98 33.14 -10.57 -23.80
N GLU A 99 33.60 -9.32 -23.93
CA GLU A 99 34.67 -8.76 -23.10
C GLU A 99 34.20 -8.43 -21.68
N HIS A 100 32.90 -8.13 -21.53
CA HIS A 100 32.28 -7.72 -20.27
C HIS A 100 31.34 -8.76 -19.65
N SER A 101 30.95 -9.80 -20.40
CA SER A 101 29.98 -10.78 -19.94
C SER A 101 30.53 -12.20 -19.99
N ILE A 102 30.72 -12.78 -18.81
CA ILE A 102 31.15 -14.16 -18.62
C ILE A 102 29.91 -14.98 -18.28
N ILE A 103 29.62 -16.03 -19.05
CA ILE A 103 28.48 -16.91 -18.77
C ILE A 103 29.03 -18.23 -18.23
N LEU A 104 28.60 -18.61 -17.02
CA LEU A 104 28.97 -19.90 -16.45
C LEU A 104 28.20 -21.01 -17.18
N GLU A 105 28.92 -21.92 -17.80
CA GLU A 105 28.38 -23.11 -18.46
C GLU A 105 28.89 -24.37 -17.76
N GLY A 106 27.97 -25.26 -17.38
CA GLY A 106 28.29 -26.50 -16.67
C GLY A 106 27.27 -26.82 -15.58
N ALA A 107 27.05 -28.11 -15.34
CA ALA A 107 26.21 -28.54 -14.23
C ALA A 107 27.02 -28.50 -12.93
N LEU A 108 26.70 -27.53 -12.07
CA LEU A 108 27.21 -27.52 -10.69
C LEU A 108 26.57 -28.69 -9.91
N SER A 109 27.38 -29.40 -9.13
CA SER A 109 26.97 -30.58 -8.36
C SER A 109 26.72 -30.27 -6.88
N ASN A 110 27.30 -29.19 -6.38
CA ASN A 110 27.20 -28.73 -5.00
C ASN A 110 27.47 -27.22 -4.89
N TRP A 111 27.29 -26.68 -3.69
CA TRP A 111 27.46 -25.26 -3.40
C TRP A 111 28.93 -24.82 -3.38
N GLU A 112 29.86 -25.69 -3.00
CA GLU A 112 31.29 -25.34 -3.01
C GLU A 112 31.81 -25.09 -4.43
N GLU A 113 31.37 -25.88 -5.41
CA GLU A 113 31.70 -25.69 -6.83
C GLU A 113 31.21 -24.33 -7.36
N LEU A 114 30.09 -23.82 -6.85
CA LEU A 114 29.61 -22.48 -7.19
C LEU A 114 30.58 -21.40 -6.70
N LEU A 115 30.98 -21.48 -5.43
CA LEU A 115 31.89 -20.51 -4.82
C LEU A 115 33.27 -20.56 -5.49
N GLU A 116 33.75 -21.76 -5.80
CA GLU A 116 34.99 -21.95 -6.55
C GLU A 116 34.88 -21.40 -7.97
N ALA A 117 33.75 -21.59 -8.67
CA ALA A 117 33.54 -21.01 -9.99
C ALA A 117 33.58 -19.47 -9.96
N ILE A 118 33.02 -18.83 -8.92
CA ILE A 118 33.11 -17.38 -8.73
C ILE A 118 34.56 -16.95 -8.55
N LYS A 119 35.32 -17.65 -7.70
CA LYS A 119 36.74 -17.37 -7.45
C LYS A 119 37.59 -17.55 -8.71
N VAL A 120 37.43 -18.65 -9.43
CA VAL A 120 38.10 -18.91 -10.71
C VAL A 120 37.75 -17.83 -11.73
N ALA A 121 36.48 -17.40 -11.80
CA ALA A 121 36.09 -16.32 -12.69
C ALA A 121 36.74 -14.99 -12.31
N LYS A 122 36.92 -14.71 -11.02
CA LYS A 122 37.69 -13.55 -10.55
C LYS A 122 39.14 -13.63 -10.97
N GLU A 123 39.81 -14.76 -10.79
CA GLU A 123 41.23 -14.92 -11.13
C GLU A 123 41.47 -14.89 -12.64
N ALA A 124 40.61 -15.56 -13.42
CA ALA A 124 40.80 -15.70 -14.88
C ALA A 124 40.30 -14.49 -15.67
N TYR A 125 39.20 -13.87 -15.24
CA TYR A 125 38.53 -12.82 -15.99
C TYR A 125 38.46 -11.49 -15.24
N ASN A 126 38.90 -11.42 -13.99
CA ASN A 126 38.81 -10.22 -13.16
C ASN A 126 37.39 -9.64 -13.11
N ILE A 127 36.41 -10.48 -12.77
CA ILE A 127 35.02 -10.04 -12.62
C ILE A 127 34.86 -9.06 -11.46
N ASP A 128 33.86 -8.18 -11.58
CA ASP A 128 33.46 -7.19 -10.58
C ASP A 128 32.03 -7.42 -10.08
N LEU A 129 31.20 -8.08 -10.87
CA LEU A 129 29.80 -8.36 -10.57
C LEU A 129 29.46 -9.82 -10.83
N VAL A 130 28.67 -10.42 -9.94
CA VAL A 130 28.03 -11.72 -10.15
C VAL A 130 26.53 -11.53 -10.14
N ILE A 131 25.84 -12.02 -11.17
CA ILE A 131 24.38 -12.06 -11.24
C ILE A 131 23.93 -13.51 -11.16
N VAL A 132 23.18 -13.82 -10.09
CA VAL A 132 22.58 -15.13 -9.85
C VAL A 132 21.10 -15.07 -10.16
N ASP A 133 20.69 -15.66 -11.29
CA ASP A 133 19.30 -15.65 -11.77
C ASP A 133 18.80 -17.07 -12.10
N ASN A 134 18.09 -17.76 -11.21
CA ASN A 134 17.59 -17.32 -9.90
C ASN A 134 18.01 -18.28 -8.76
N MET A 135 17.82 -17.83 -7.52
CA MET A 135 18.17 -18.61 -6.32
C MET A 135 17.44 -19.95 -6.21
N THR A 136 16.20 -20.04 -6.73
CA THR A 136 15.40 -21.28 -6.66
C THR A 136 16.11 -22.45 -7.35
N MET A 137 16.78 -22.19 -8.48
CA MET A 137 17.50 -23.22 -9.23
C MET A 137 18.78 -23.70 -8.53
N LEU A 138 19.33 -22.91 -7.61
CA LEU A 138 20.54 -23.25 -6.87
C LEU A 138 20.26 -23.95 -5.54
N LYS A 139 19.00 -23.97 -5.06
CA LYS A 139 18.62 -24.67 -3.82
C LYS A 139 19.08 -26.13 -3.78
N LYS A 140 19.02 -26.81 -4.93
CA LYS A 140 19.47 -28.21 -5.09
C LYS A 140 20.97 -28.42 -4.81
N LEU A 141 21.78 -27.36 -4.90
CA LEU A 141 23.21 -27.40 -4.65
C LEU A 141 23.52 -27.38 -3.14
N ILE A 142 22.59 -26.88 -2.33
CA ILE A 142 22.74 -26.70 -0.89
C ILE A 142 22.35 -28.00 -0.18
N LYS A 143 23.35 -28.84 0.11
CA LYS A 143 23.16 -30.13 0.79
C LYS A 143 23.21 -29.96 2.31
N GLY A 144 22.58 -30.89 3.02
CA GLY A 144 22.58 -30.95 4.49
C GLY A 144 21.24 -31.40 5.07
N ASN A 145 21.23 -31.74 6.35
CA ASN A 145 20.01 -32.12 7.08
C ASN A 145 19.32 -30.92 7.77
N ASP A 146 19.89 -29.72 7.63
CA ASP A 146 19.35 -28.48 8.20
C ASP A 146 17.99 -28.12 7.60
N THR A 147 17.26 -27.27 8.32
CA THR A 147 16.02 -26.68 7.82
C THR A 147 16.29 -25.83 6.56
N GLU A 148 15.26 -25.64 5.71
CA GLU A 148 15.38 -24.82 4.50
C GLU A 148 15.85 -23.39 4.82
N THR A 149 15.38 -22.82 5.93
CA THR A 149 15.77 -21.49 6.43
C THR A 149 17.27 -21.41 6.75
N GLU A 150 17.82 -22.43 7.41
CA GLU A 150 19.24 -22.53 7.77
C GLU A 150 20.12 -22.75 6.54
N LYS A 151 19.70 -23.62 5.62
CA LYS A 151 20.36 -23.84 4.32
C LYS A 151 20.49 -22.55 3.53
N ILE A 152 19.39 -21.81 3.40
CA ILE A 152 19.38 -20.51 2.73
C ILE A 152 20.26 -19.50 3.50
N GLY A 153 20.21 -19.49 4.84
CA GLY A 153 21.04 -18.61 5.66
C GLY A 153 22.54 -18.84 5.45
N ARG A 154 22.98 -20.10 5.45
CA ARG A 154 24.36 -20.48 5.16
C ARG A 154 24.77 -20.06 3.76
N ALA A 155 23.98 -20.42 2.75
CA ALA A 155 24.25 -20.06 1.35
C ALA A 155 24.39 -18.54 1.13
N LEU A 156 23.51 -17.74 1.72
CA LEU A 156 23.61 -16.28 1.65
C LEU A 156 24.85 -15.74 2.37
N SER A 157 25.21 -16.32 3.51
CA SER A 157 26.42 -15.95 4.26
C SER A 157 27.67 -16.27 3.44
N ASP A 158 27.70 -17.45 2.80
CA ASP A 158 28.81 -17.87 1.94
C ASP A 158 28.94 -16.95 0.72
N LEU A 159 27.83 -16.55 0.07
CA LEU A 159 27.86 -15.58 -1.03
C LEU A 159 28.32 -14.20 -0.58
N LYS A 160 27.88 -13.74 0.60
CA LYS A 160 28.34 -12.48 1.17
C LYS A 160 29.84 -12.54 1.48
N GLN A 161 30.33 -13.64 2.04
CA GLN A 161 31.75 -13.82 2.29
C GLN A 161 32.54 -13.86 0.97
N ALA A 162 32.07 -14.62 -0.03
CA ALA A 162 32.68 -14.64 -1.35
C ALA A 162 32.69 -13.26 -2.02
N SER A 163 31.68 -12.41 -1.78
CA SER A 163 31.68 -11.04 -2.28
C SER A 163 32.81 -10.19 -1.69
N ILE A 164 33.10 -10.38 -0.40
CA ILE A 164 34.18 -9.69 0.31
C ILE A 164 35.53 -10.23 -0.15
N ASP A 165 35.71 -11.54 -0.12
CA ASP A 165 36.99 -12.21 -0.42
C ASP A 165 37.47 -11.94 -1.84
N ASN A 166 36.56 -11.77 -2.79
CA ASN A 166 36.88 -11.56 -4.20
C ASN A 166 36.77 -10.10 -4.65
N ASP A 167 36.42 -9.17 -3.75
CA ASP A 167 36.17 -7.75 -4.07
C ASP A 167 35.18 -7.60 -5.25
N ILE A 168 33.99 -8.18 -5.10
CA ILE A 168 32.93 -8.20 -6.12
C ILE A 168 31.57 -7.80 -5.53
N ALA A 169 30.69 -7.28 -6.36
CA ALA A 169 29.27 -7.16 -6.05
C ALA A 169 28.54 -8.46 -6.42
N VAL A 170 27.52 -8.84 -5.65
CA VAL A 170 26.64 -9.97 -5.97
C VAL A 170 25.20 -9.49 -6.02
N ILE A 171 24.50 -9.74 -7.13
CA ILE A 171 23.05 -9.56 -7.24
C ILE A 171 22.40 -10.94 -7.30
N LEU A 172 21.60 -11.24 -6.28
CA LEU A 172 20.84 -12.48 -6.18
C LEU A 172 19.37 -12.22 -6.49
N VAL A 173 18.88 -12.86 -7.55
CA VAL A 173 17.46 -12.80 -7.93
C VAL A 173 16.69 -13.87 -7.17
N ALA A 174 15.69 -13.42 -6.40
CA ALA A 174 14.82 -14.30 -5.63
C ALA A 174 13.34 -14.05 -5.98
N HIS A 175 12.56 -15.13 -6.02
CA HIS A 175 11.12 -15.03 -6.20
C HIS A 175 10.42 -14.70 -4.90
N THR A 176 9.31 -14.00 -5.01
CA THR A 176 8.42 -13.78 -3.88
C THR A 176 7.73 -15.08 -3.46
N THR A 177 7.27 -15.15 -2.21
CA THR A 177 6.16 -16.03 -1.84
C THR A 177 4.93 -15.71 -2.69
N LYS A 178 3.94 -16.61 -2.69
CA LYS A 178 2.66 -16.31 -3.31
C LYS A 178 2.05 -15.12 -2.57
N LEU A 179 1.96 -13.99 -3.25
CA LEU A 179 1.36 -12.76 -2.75
C LEU A 179 -0.14 -12.79 -3.05
N ASP A 180 -0.95 -12.37 -2.09
CA ASP A 180 -2.37 -12.16 -2.33
C ASP A 180 -2.58 -10.95 -3.24
N GLU A 181 -3.71 -10.91 -3.95
CA GLU A 181 -3.99 -9.89 -4.95
C GLU A 181 -3.94 -8.48 -4.33
N GLY A 182 -3.02 -7.63 -4.81
CA GLY A 182 -2.78 -6.28 -4.29
C GLY A 182 -1.82 -6.17 -3.10
N GLN A 183 -1.19 -7.26 -2.67
CA GLN A 183 -0.10 -7.20 -1.68
C GLN A 183 1.20 -6.72 -2.37
N LYS A 184 1.76 -5.61 -1.89
CA LYS A 184 3.04 -5.09 -2.40
C LYS A 184 4.20 -6.00 -1.99
N VAL A 185 5.24 -6.05 -2.83
CA VAL A 185 6.49 -6.72 -2.50
C VAL A 185 7.19 -5.95 -1.39
N THR A 186 7.45 -6.63 -0.28
CA THR A 186 8.24 -6.12 0.85
C THR A 186 9.56 -6.87 0.94
N ALA A 187 10.47 -6.41 1.79
CA ALA A 187 11.75 -7.10 2.02
C ALA A 187 11.57 -8.53 2.58
N TYR A 188 10.42 -8.81 3.22
CA TYR A 188 10.07 -10.13 3.76
C TYR A 188 9.18 -10.96 2.81
N SER A 189 8.85 -10.42 1.64
CA SER A 189 8.06 -11.15 0.63
C SER A 189 8.85 -12.24 -0.09
N VAL A 190 10.15 -12.40 0.19
CA VAL A 190 11.00 -13.41 -0.45
C VAL A 190 10.64 -14.83 0.02
N ASN A 191 10.69 -15.79 -0.89
CA ASN A 191 10.37 -17.18 -0.56
C ASN A 191 11.52 -17.88 0.19
N GLY A 192 11.20 -18.43 1.36
CA GLY A 192 11.97 -19.50 1.99
C GLY A 192 12.79 -19.13 3.22
N SER A 193 13.12 -17.85 3.48
CA SER A 193 13.87 -17.47 4.67
C SER A 193 13.80 -15.96 4.95
N ALA A 194 13.75 -15.56 6.22
CA ALA A 194 13.98 -14.16 6.60
C ALA A 194 15.46 -13.74 6.46
N ASN A 195 16.38 -14.70 6.26
CA ASN A 195 17.82 -14.44 6.18
C ASN A 195 18.24 -13.60 4.97
N TYR A 196 17.45 -13.55 3.89
CA TYR A 196 17.68 -12.59 2.81
C TYR A 196 17.66 -11.15 3.34
N TYR A 197 16.71 -10.81 4.21
CA TYR A 197 16.69 -9.49 4.83
C TYR A 197 17.86 -9.30 5.78
N ASN A 198 18.19 -10.29 6.61
CA ASN A 198 19.23 -10.12 7.63
C ASN A 198 20.63 -9.99 7.04
N ILE A 199 20.94 -10.79 6.00
CA ILE A 199 22.29 -10.94 5.46
C ILE A 199 22.58 -9.91 4.37
N SER A 200 21.68 -9.76 3.39
CA SER A 200 21.91 -8.86 2.25
C SER A 200 22.16 -7.42 2.70
N ASP A 201 23.07 -6.72 2.03
CA ASP A 201 23.35 -5.31 2.29
C ASP A 201 22.26 -4.43 1.70
N PHE A 202 21.81 -4.81 0.50
CA PHE A 202 20.78 -4.08 -0.21
C PHE A 202 19.64 -5.01 -0.65
N MET A 203 18.43 -4.48 -0.70
CA MET A 203 17.29 -5.17 -1.29
C MET A 203 16.44 -4.18 -2.07
N PHE A 204 15.97 -4.60 -3.24
CA PHE A 204 15.01 -3.83 -4.03
C PHE A 204 14.04 -4.76 -4.75
N SER A 205 12.90 -4.21 -5.15
CA SER A 205 11.93 -4.87 -6.02
C SER A 205 11.80 -4.11 -7.34
N ILE A 206 11.40 -4.84 -8.37
CA ILE A 206 11.09 -4.31 -9.69
C ILE A 206 9.71 -4.78 -10.13
N GLU A 207 8.94 -3.87 -10.73
CA GLU A 207 7.59 -4.12 -11.24
C GLU A 207 7.40 -3.41 -12.58
N ILE A 208 6.87 -4.12 -13.58
CA ILE A 208 6.43 -3.47 -14.82
C ILE A 208 5.10 -2.79 -14.52
N THR A 209 5.13 -1.48 -14.28
CA THR A 209 3.96 -0.70 -13.87
C THR A 209 3.05 -0.36 -15.05
N ASP A 210 3.62 -0.16 -16.23
CA ASP A 210 2.85 0.01 -17.46
C ASP A 210 3.56 -0.67 -18.65
N CYS A 211 3.05 -1.82 -19.08
CA CYS A 211 3.59 -2.54 -20.24
C CYS A 211 3.44 -1.78 -21.57
N LYS A 212 2.46 -0.88 -21.70
CA LYS A 212 2.22 -0.10 -22.93
C LYS A 212 3.17 1.09 -23.00
N GLN A 213 3.32 1.80 -21.88
CA GLN A 213 4.27 2.91 -21.74
C GLN A 213 5.70 2.46 -21.48
N LYS A 214 5.91 1.14 -21.42
CA LYS A 214 7.18 0.47 -21.12
C LYS A 214 7.80 0.95 -19.82
N GLU A 215 6.98 1.21 -18.81
CA GLU A 215 7.44 1.69 -17.52
C GLU A 215 7.73 0.53 -16.58
N THR A 216 8.87 0.64 -15.91
CA THR A 216 9.32 -0.29 -14.89
C THR A 216 9.70 0.48 -13.64
N THR A 217 8.98 0.24 -12.56
CA THR A 217 9.23 0.86 -11.26
C THR A 217 10.17 0.01 -10.43
N ILE A 218 11.12 0.66 -9.77
CA ILE A 218 12.00 0.07 -8.78
C ILE A 218 11.71 0.67 -7.40
N ASN A 219 11.65 -0.18 -6.37
CA ASN A 219 11.48 0.23 -4.98
C ASN A 219 12.61 -0.33 -4.11
N VAL A 220 13.28 0.52 -3.34
CA VAL A 220 14.29 0.13 -2.37
C VAL A 220 13.61 -0.42 -1.11
N LEU A 221 13.96 -1.64 -0.74
CA LEU A 221 13.40 -2.38 0.39
C LEU A 221 14.37 -2.46 1.57
N LYS A 222 15.68 -2.35 1.32
CA LYS A 222 16.73 -2.33 2.33
C LYS A 222 17.98 -1.63 1.82
N LEU A 223 18.60 -0.83 2.67
CA LEU A 223 19.94 -0.29 2.57
C LEU A 223 20.64 -0.49 3.91
N ARG A 224 21.84 -1.08 3.88
CA ARG A 224 22.72 -1.20 5.05
C ARG A 224 23.58 0.03 5.24
N ASP A 225 23.98 0.68 4.15
CA ASP A 225 24.80 1.89 4.11
C ASP A 225 23.95 3.02 3.51
N ASP A 226 23.64 4.02 4.34
CA ASP A 226 22.82 5.17 4.00
C ASP A 226 23.54 6.15 3.07
N ALA A 227 24.87 6.11 2.98
CA ALA A 227 25.62 6.88 1.98
C ALA A 227 25.38 6.38 0.54
N LYS A 228 24.75 5.21 0.37
CA LYS A 228 24.56 4.53 -0.92
C LYS A 228 23.16 4.68 -1.49
N GLY A 229 22.24 5.40 -0.83
CA GLY A 229 20.88 5.56 -1.35
C GLY A 229 19.88 6.09 -0.33
N VAL A 230 18.59 5.96 -0.65
CA VAL A 230 17.48 6.39 0.20
C VAL A 230 16.59 5.19 0.53
N MET A 231 16.40 4.91 1.82
CA MET A 231 15.48 3.85 2.27
C MET A 231 14.06 4.16 1.81
N ASN A 232 13.36 3.14 1.29
CA ASN A 232 12.05 3.28 0.63
C ASN A 232 12.04 4.19 -0.60
N GLY A 233 13.22 4.51 -1.16
CA GLY A 233 13.35 5.24 -2.40
C GLY A 233 12.68 4.50 -3.56
N LYS A 234 12.10 5.26 -4.48
CA LYS A 234 11.34 4.74 -5.62
C LYS A 234 11.69 5.52 -6.87
N CYS A 235 11.90 4.82 -7.98
CA CYS A 235 12.03 5.43 -9.30
C CYS A 235 11.24 4.65 -10.35
N THR A 236 10.87 5.34 -11.43
CA THR A 236 10.25 4.73 -12.62
C THR A 236 11.19 4.93 -13.80
N LEU A 237 11.49 3.85 -14.50
CA LEU A 237 12.37 3.85 -15.66
C LEU A 237 11.56 3.48 -16.91
N LYS A 238 11.95 4.04 -18.05
CA LYS A 238 11.42 3.66 -19.37
C LYS A 238 12.27 2.53 -19.95
N TYR A 239 11.61 1.52 -20.51
CA TYR A 239 12.25 0.36 -21.13
C TYR A 239 12.09 0.40 -22.65
N ASP A 240 13.18 0.25 -23.37
CA ASP A 240 13.17 0.07 -24.82
C ASP A 240 13.24 -1.42 -25.15
N ASP A 241 12.24 -1.96 -25.84
CA ASP A 241 12.20 -3.39 -26.18
C ASP A 241 13.10 -3.80 -27.34
N ILE A 242 13.53 -2.84 -28.16
CA ILE A 242 14.46 -3.04 -29.28
C ILE A 242 15.89 -3.10 -28.75
N THR A 243 16.30 -2.05 -28.02
CA THR A 243 17.67 -1.96 -27.49
C THR A 243 17.85 -2.71 -26.17
N ARG A 244 16.74 -3.06 -25.51
CA ARG A 244 16.67 -3.69 -24.17
C ARG A 244 17.20 -2.81 -23.04
N LYS A 245 17.33 -1.50 -23.29
CA LYS A 245 17.89 -0.55 -22.32
C LYS A 245 16.80 0.09 -21.46
N TYR A 246 17.22 0.53 -20.28
CA TYR A 246 16.43 1.41 -19.43
C TYR A 246 16.94 2.84 -19.55
N SER A 247 16.07 3.82 -19.38
CA SER A 247 16.39 5.24 -19.29
C SER A 247 15.56 5.94 -18.22
N ASP A 248 16.05 7.07 -17.70
CA ASP A 248 15.32 7.94 -16.79
C ASP A 248 14.05 8.52 -17.46
N ASP A 249 13.02 8.83 -16.67
CA ASP A 249 11.77 9.39 -17.19
C ASP A 249 11.87 10.92 -17.33
N SER A 250 11.57 11.44 -18.52
CA SER A 250 11.90 12.82 -18.91
C SER A 250 10.86 13.89 -18.50
N SER A 251 10.17 13.73 -17.37
CA SER A 251 9.21 14.73 -16.86
C SER A 251 9.73 15.47 -15.60
N THR A 252 10.09 16.75 -15.78
CA THR A 252 10.65 17.72 -14.79
C THR A 252 9.62 18.13 -13.71
N GLU A 253 9.94 18.44 -12.45
CA GLU A 253 10.79 19.50 -11.81
C GLU A 253 11.05 19.08 -10.33
N ASP A 254 11.94 19.59 -9.47
CA ASP A 254 13.09 20.51 -9.49
C ASP A 254 13.83 20.24 -8.16
N ASN A 255 15.15 20.10 -8.18
CA ASN A 255 16.00 20.35 -7.02
C ASN A 255 17.41 20.58 -7.56
N THR A 256 17.73 21.85 -7.80
CA THR A 256 19.02 22.31 -8.30
C THR A 256 20.08 22.27 -7.20
N PRO A 257 21.26 21.68 -7.45
CA PRO A 257 22.50 22.14 -6.84
C PRO A 257 23.22 23.06 -7.83
N LYS A 258 23.64 24.22 -7.33
CA LYS A 258 24.43 25.23 -8.04
C LYS A 258 25.71 24.63 -8.64
N GLY A 259 25.97 24.95 -9.91
CA GLY A 259 27.35 25.05 -10.41
C GLY A 259 27.57 24.55 -11.84
N ILE A 260 28.08 25.47 -12.67
CA ILE A 260 28.85 25.29 -13.90
C ILE A 260 28.06 25.49 -15.22
N ASN A 261 28.63 26.41 -15.99
CA ASN A 261 28.17 27.17 -17.14
C ASN A 261 28.15 26.34 -18.45
N TYR A 262 27.08 26.49 -19.26
CA TYR A 262 27.07 26.16 -20.69
C TYR A 262 26.25 27.19 -21.50
N ASP A 263 26.70 28.46 -21.51
CA ASP A 263 26.09 29.52 -22.33
C ASP A 263 26.43 29.45 -23.84
N ILE A 264 27.19 28.46 -24.32
CA ILE A 264 27.58 28.38 -25.76
C ILE A 264 26.64 27.46 -26.57
N ALA A 265 25.82 26.62 -25.91
CA ALA A 265 24.89 25.72 -26.60
C ALA A 265 23.52 26.35 -26.93
N ARG A 266 23.22 27.52 -26.35
CA ARG A 266 21.93 28.22 -26.52
C ARG A 266 21.95 29.20 -27.69
N GLU A 267 23.08 29.86 -27.94
CA GLU A 267 23.24 30.80 -29.08
C GLU A 267 23.23 30.08 -30.44
N VAL A 268 23.78 28.86 -30.52
CA VAL A 268 23.79 28.05 -31.77
C VAL A 268 22.40 27.50 -32.12
N MET A 269 21.50 27.36 -31.14
CA MET A 269 20.14 26.85 -31.34
C MET A 269 19.11 27.95 -31.62
N GLU A 270 19.41 29.22 -31.32
CA GLU A 270 18.57 30.37 -31.70
C GLU A 270 18.79 30.78 -33.17
N GLU A 271 20.02 30.74 -33.69
CA GLU A 271 20.28 31.06 -35.11
C GLU A 271 19.68 30.04 -36.10
N ILE A 272 19.57 28.75 -35.71
CA ILE A 272 19.00 27.69 -36.56
C ILE A 272 17.45 27.74 -36.59
N MET A 273 16.83 28.42 -35.62
CA MET A 273 15.37 28.59 -35.53
C MET A 273 14.86 29.85 -36.27
N GLU A 274 15.70 30.85 -36.52
CA GLU A 274 15.30 32.09 -37.20
C GLU A 274 15.36 32.04 -38.75
N GLU A 275 16.00 31.04 -39.36
CA GLU A 275 16.06 30.90 -40.84
C GLU A 275 14.87 30.15 -41.48
N LYS A 276 13.94 29.57 -40.71
CA LYS A 276 12.79 28.80 -41.26
C LYS A 276 11.44 29.50 -41.20
N ALA A 277 11.38 30.78 -40.84
CA ALA A 277 10.11 31.52 -40.68
C ALA A 277 9.98 32.80 -41.54
N LYS A 278 10.71 32.92 -42.66
CA LYS A 278 10.55 34.03 -43.63
C LYS A 278 10.43 33.53 -45.07
N GLU A 279 9.20 33.22 -45.48
CA GLU A 279 8.64 33.23 -46.86
C GLU A 279 7.23 32.61 -46.76
N GLY A 280 6.08 33.28 -46.96
CA GLY A 280 5.81 34.63 -47.42
C GLY A 280 4.41 35.15 -46.98
N SER A 281 4.39 36.47 -46.89
CA SER A 281 3.37 37.53 -46.77
C SER A 281 2.02 37.28 -47.49
N GLN A 282 0.84 37.48 -46.85
CA GLN A 282 0.02 38.73 -46.65
C GLN A 282 -0.89 39.14 -47.85
N PRO A 283 -1.91 40.05 -47.73
CA PRO A 283 -2.78 40.43 -46.58
C PRO A 283 -4.25 40.84 -46.95
N ALA A 284 -5.08 41.14 -45.92
CA ALA A 284 -5.98 42.33 -45.75
C ALA A 284 -7.27 41.98 -44.95
N ALA A 285 -7.87 42.77 -44.05
CA ALA A 285 -7.53 43.98 -43.30
C ALA A 285 -8.60 44.20 -42.18
N GLN A 286 -8.18 44.73 -41.01
CA GLN A 286 -8.80 45.74 -40.10
C GLN A 286 -10.26 45.54 -39.59
N ALA A 287 -10.68 45.87 -38.35
CA ALA A 287 -10.16 46.76 -37.31
C ALA A 287 -10.69 46.40 -35.89
N THR A 288 -10.02 46.98 -34.89
CA THR A 288 -10.15 47.04 -33.41
C THR A 288 -11.54 47.21 -32.74
N PRO A 289 -11.69 46.80 -31.46
CA PRO A 289 -12.72 47.30 -30.54
C PRO A 289 -12.16 48.16 -29.39
N THR A 290 -13.01 49.02 -28.82
CA THR A 290 -12.73 49.84 -27.62
C THR A 290 -13.81 49.62 -26.54
N ALA A 291 -13.43 50.00 -25.33
CA ALA A 291 -13.95 49.61 -24.02
C ALA A 291 -15.30 50.21 -23.54
N THR A 292 -15.80 49.57 -22.47
CA THR A 292 -16.38 50.11 -21.21
C THR A 292 -17.84 50.60 -21.09
N GLN A 293 -18.43 50.08 -19.99
CA GLN A 293 -19.30 50.69 -18.95
C GLN A 293 -20.81 50.29 -18.84
N PRO A 294 -21.37 50.27 -17.60
CA PRO A 294 -22.68 49.70 -17.29
C PRO A 294 -23.74 50.70 -16.73
N ALA A 295 -24.94 50.15 -16.47
CA ALA A 295 -25.99 50.55 -15.51
C ALA A 295 -27.05 51.62 -15.92
N GLY A 296 -28.33 51.33 -15.61
CA GLY A 296 -29.40 52.36 -15.56
C GLY A 296 -30.86 51.89 -15.76
N THR A 297 -31.49 51.47 -14.66
CA THR A 297 -32.91 51.52 -14.18
C THR A 297 -34.10 52.14 -14.97
N THR A 298 -35.30 51.73 -14.48
CA THR A 298 -36.68 52.34 -14.45
C THR A 298 -37.73 51.68 -15.38
N LYS A 299 -39.02 51.47 -15.06
CA LYS A 299 -40.07 52.16 -14.26
C LYS A 299 -41.27 51.16 -14.05
N ALA A 300 -41.87 50.99 -12.85
CA ALA A 300 -43.08 51.62 -12.28
C ALA A 300 -44.47 50.94 -12.55
N ALA A 301 -45.10 50.44 -11.45
CA ALA A 301 -46.47 50.59 -10.87
C ALA A 301 -47.72 50.87 -11.76
N PRO A 302 -49.01 50.64 -11.33
CA PRO A 302 -49.54 50.71 -9.94
C PRO A 302 -50.69 49.71 -9.54
N ALA A 303 -51.25 49.96 -8.34
CA ALA A 303 -52.11 49.12 -7.49
C ALA A 303 -53.60 49.54 -7.44
N VAL A 304 -54.48 48.67 -6.87
CA VAL A 304 -55.81 48.94 -6.21
C VAL A 304 -56.12 47.78 -5.21
N LYS A 305 -56.18 47.96 -3.87
CA LYS A 305 -57.33 48.01 -2.89
C LYS A 305 -58.45 46.94 -3.11
N GLU A 306 -59.06 46.25 -2.12
CA GLU A 306 -59.67 46.69 -0.84
C GLU A 306 -60.15 45.49 0.05
N GLU A 307 -60.21 45.73 1.38
CA GLU A 307 -60.93 45.19 2.59
C GLU A 307 -61.85 43.93 2.62
N VAL A 308 -62.36 43.33 3.73
CA VAL A 308 -62.15 43.13 5.21
C VAL A 308 -63.28 42.16 5.69
N THR A 309 -63.06 41.30 6.72
CA THR A 309 -63.96 40.78 7.83
C THR A 309 -63.71 39.28 8.14
N LYS A 310 -63.21 38.87 9.34
CA LYS A 310 -63.87 38.57 10.66
C LYS A 310 -64.97 37.48 10.57
N GLU A 311 -64.98 36.34 11.28
CA GLU A 311 -64.97 36.13 12.75
C GLU A 311 -64.87 34.63 13.18
N LYS A 312 -64.30 34.40 14.39
CA LYS A 312 -64.56 33.40 15.47
C LYS A 312 -64.35 31.88 15.22
N ALA A 313 -63.41 31.18 15.89
CA ALA A 313 -63.23 30.88 17.33
C ALA A 313 -64.06 29.68 17.85
N ASN A 314 -63.41 28.52 18.05
CA ASN A 314 -63.44 27.67 19.26
C ASN A 314 -62.92 26.24 18.96
N THR A 315 -61.70 25.93 19.37
CA THR A 315 -61.31 24.62 19.97
C THR A 315 -59.82 24.67 20.38
N GLU A 316 -59.53 25.32 21.51
CA GLU A 316 -58.17 25.39 22.09
C GLU A 316 -58.00 24.60 23.40
N GLU A 317 -58.98 23.79 23.83
CA GLU A 317 -58.90 23.09 25.12
C GLU A 317 -58.69 21.57 25.06
N VAL A 318 -58.38 20.99 23.89
CA VAL A 318 -58.00 19.57 23.80
C VAL A 318 -56.77 19.41 22.90
N LYS A 319 -55.61 19.87 23.38
CA LYS A 319 -54.27 19.41 22.94
C LYS A 319 -53.11 19.95 23.78
N LYS A 320 -53.39 20.34 25.04
CA LYS A 320 -52.36 20.71 26.04
C LYS A 320 -51.80 19.52 26.84
N GLU A 321 -52.09 18.27 26.43
CA GLU A 321 -51.53 17.05 27.05
C GLU A 321 -50.72 16.17 26.08
N LYS A 322 -50.25 16.71 24.95
CA LYS A 322 -49.21 16.07 24.12
C LYS A 322 -48.10 17.05 23.73
N GLN A 323 -47.67 17.85 24.71
CA GLN A 323 -46.46 18.68 24.63
C GLN A 323 -45.39 18.18 25.62
N GLU A 324 -45.28 16.86 25.76
CA GLU A 324 -44.05 16.16 26.12
C GLU A 324 -43.95 15.00 25.11
N GLU A 325 -42.79 14.84 24.48
CA GLU A 325 -42.47 13.87 23.41
C GLU A 325 -42.92 14.21 21.97
N ALA A 326 -42.15 15.08 21.30
CA ALA A 326 -41.61 14.88 19.95
C ALA A 326 -40.87 16.14 19.50
N LYS A 327 -39.57 16.23 19.77
CA LYS A 327 -38.69 16.91 18.83
C LYS A 327 -38.57 15.97 17.63
N GLU A 328 -39.50 16.06 16.68
CA GLU A 328 -39.25 15.53 15.34
C GLU A 328 -38.09 16.37 14.76
N GLU A 329 -36.88 15.84 14.86
CA GLU A 329 -35.79 16.28 14.01
C GLU A 329 -36.24 16.08 12.57
N ALA A 330 -36.39 17.18 11.81
CA ALA A 330 -36.76 17.09 10.41
C ALA A 330 -35.73 16.22 9.68
N LYS A 331 -36.16 15.04 9.21
CA LYS A 331 -35.28 14.09 8.53
C LYS A 331 -34.63 14.74 7.31
N GLN A 332 -33.31 14.64 7.22
CA GLN A 332 -32.56 15.18 6.09
C GLN A 332 -32.82 14.34 4.83
N HIS A 333 -32.88 14.99 3.68
CA HIS A 333 -33.08 14.35 2.37
C HIS A 333 -31.86 14.62 1.48
N ILE A 334 -31.65 13.78 0.48
CA ILE A 334 -30.61 14.04 -0.53
C ILE A 334 -30.89 15.34 -1.29
N THR A 335 -29.82 16.06 -1.63
CA THR A 335 -29.90 17.21 -2.53
C THR A 335 -30.18 16.76 -3.97
N PRO A 336 -30.86 17.57 -4.81
CA PRO A 336 -31.11 17.23 -6.22
C PRO A 336 -29.85 16.82 -7.00
N ASP A 337 -28.70 17.42 -6.69
CA ASP A 337 -27.44 17.16 -7.39
C ASP A 337 -26.61 16.02 -6.79
N PHE A 338 -27.11 15.31 -5.77
CA PHE A 338 -26.34 14.29 -5.04
C PHE A 338 -25.77 13.22 -5.99
N LEU A 339 -26.59 12.73 -6.92
CA LEU A 339 -26.21 11.71 -7.90
C LEU A 339 -25.17 12.21 -8.93
N LEU A 340 -25.15 13.51 -9.21
CA LEU A 340 -24.23 14.13 -10.18
C LEU A 340 -22.90 14.51 -9.53
N ASN A 341 -22.94 14.97 -8.27
CA ASN A 341 -21.78 15.43 -7.53
C ASN A 341 -21.01 14.27 -6.86
N THR A 342 -21.68 13.16 -6.54
CA THR A 342 -21.00 11.98 -6.00
C THR A 342 -20.15 11.34 -7.08
N LYS A 343 -18.83 11.45 -6.96
CA LYS A 343 -17.88 10.79 -7.88
C LYS A 343 -17.64 9.36 -7.42
N VAL A 344 -17.60 8.44 -8.37
CA VAL A 344 -17.26 7.04 -8.15
C VAL A 344 -16.21 6.58 -9.15
N SER A 345 -15.41 5.61 -8.73
CA SER A 345 -14.40 5.00 -9.58
C SER A 345 -15.02 3.90 -10.41
N ILE A 346 -14.85 3.98 -11.73
CA ILE A 346 -15.28 2.94 -12.68
C ILE A 346 -14.14 1.94 -12.82
N MET A 347 -14.49 0.68 -12.69
CA MET A 347 -13.57 -0.43 -12.55
C MET A 347 -13.72 -1.39 -13.73
N LYS A 348 -12.60 -1.94 -14.20
CA LYS A 348 -12.56 -3.06 -15.15
C LYS A 348 -11.51 -4.05 -14.69
N GLN A 349 -11.91 -5.30 -14.48
CA GLN A 349 -11.01 -6.34 -13.96
C GLN A 349 -10.26 -5.88 -12.69
N HIS A 350 -11.01 -5.34 -11.73
CA HIS A 350 -10.50 -4.87 -10.43
C HIS A 350 -9.52 -3.68 -10.46
N LYS A 351 -9.32 -3.05 -11.63
CA LYS A 351 -8.54 -1.81 -11.78
C LYS A 351 -9.42 -0.60 -12.04
N VAL A 352 -9.10 0.53 -11.44
CA VAL A 352 -9.77 1.81 -11.69
C VAL A 352 -9.41 2.29 -13.09
N LEU A 353 -10.37 2.26 -14.01
CA LEU A 353 -10.22 2.68 -15.39
C LEU A 353 -10.30 4.21 -15.52
N ASN A 354 -11.33 4.80 -14.92
CA ASN A 354 -11.60 6.23 -14.90
C ASN A 354 -12.59 6.53 -13.77
N SER A 355 -13.06 7.77 -13.68
CA SER A 355 -14.13 8.17 -12.77
C SER A 355 -15.33 8.72 -13.50
N ASN A 356 -16.51 8.59 -12.91
CA ASN A 356 -17.73 9.22 -13.39
C ASN A 356 -18.62 9.66 -12.22
N SER A 357 -19.70 10.40 -12.52
CA SER A 357 -20.75 10.63 -11.52
C SER A 357 -21.46 9.31 -11.17
N LEU A 358 -22.00 9.22 -9.96
CA LEU A 358 -22.77 8.06 -9.51
C LEU A 358 -23.94 7.76 -10.46
N TYR A 359 -24.63 8.80 -10.93
CA TYR A 359 -25.67 8.67 -11.95
C TYR A 359 -25.16 7.94 -13.20
N ASN A 360 -24.07 8.42 -13.79
CA ASN A 360 -23.52 7.84 -15.00
C ASN A 360 -22.99 6.42 -14.77
N ALA A 361 -22.43 6.12 -13.59
CA ALA A 361 -21.99 4.77 -13.24
C ALA A 361 -23.16 3.78 -13.21
N ILE A 362 -24.31 4.17 -12.64
CA ILE A 362 -25.53 3.35 -12.63
C ILE A 362 -26.03 3.14 -14.07
N ILE A 363 -26.16 4.21 -14.86
CA ILE A 363 -26.68 4.15 -16.23
C ILE A 363 -25.73 3.42 -17.19
N THR A 364 -24.42 3.39 -16.92
CA THR A 364 -23.44 2.61 -17.72
C THR A 364 -23.79 1.13 -17.77
N GLY A 365 -24.45 0.58 -16.74
CA GLY A 365 -24.98 -0.79 -16.78
C GLY A 365 -25.94 -1.05 -17.94
N ARG A 366 -26.69 -0.04 -18.40
CA ARG A 366 -27.57 -0.12 -19.58
C ARG A 366 -26.79 -0.16 -20.90
N ILE A 367 -25.53 0.28 -20.90
CA ILE A 367 -24.64 0.26 -22.07
C ILE A 367 -23.97 -1.13 -22.18
N CYS A 368 -23.60 -1.75 -21.06
CA CYS A 368 -22.97 -3.09 -21.01
C CYS A 368 -23.98 -4.26 -21.07
N LYS A 369 -25.12 -4.08 -21.75
CA LYS A 369 -26.23 -5.05 -21.75
C LYS A 369 -25.82 -6.44 -22.26
N GLU A 370 -24.99 -6.50 -23.29
CA GLU A 370 -24.62 -7.77 -23.91
C GLU A 370 -23.69 -8.59 -23.01
N GLU A 371 -22.71 -7.96 -22.36
CA GLU A 371 -21.86 -8.63 -21.37
C GLU A 371 -22.69 -9.14 -20.18
N ILE A 372 -23.64 -8.35 -19.71
CA ILE A 372 -24.52 -8.73 -18.58
C ILE A 372 -25.45 -9.89 -18.98
N LYS A 373 -26.04 -9.87 -20.19
CA LYS A 373 -26.84 -10.98 -20.71
C LYS A 373 -26.03 -12.27 -20.80
N ALA A 374 -24.79 -12.19 -21.26
CA ALA A 374 -23.89 -13.34 -21.31
C ALA A 374 -23.64 -13.94 -19.92
N VAL A 375 -23.50 -13.11 -18.88
CA VAL A 375 -23.40 -13.58 -17.49
C VAL A 375 -24.68 -14.29 -17.04
N ARG A 376 -25.86 -13.72 -17.36
CA ARG A 376 -27.17 -14.26 -16.96
C ARG A 376 -27.53 -15.58 -17.64
N GLN A 377 -26.99 -15.84 -18.84
CA GLN A 377 -27.21 -17.10 -19.56
C GLN A 377 -26.43 -18.29 -18.96
N ILE A 378 -25.42 -18.04 -18.11
CA ILE A 378 -24.60 -19.09 -17.53
C ILE A 378 -25.19 -19.56 -16.20
N ASP A 379 -25.51 -20.85 -16.12
CA ASP A 379 -25.88 -21.48 -14.86
C ASP A 379 -24.63 -21.67 -13.98
N ARG A 380 -24.46 -20.77 -13.00
CA ARG A 380 -23.35 -20.79 -12.04
C ARG A 380 -23.20 -22.15 -11.33
N SER A 381 -24.28 -22.89 -11.12
CA SER A 381 -24.22 -24.20 -10.44
C SER A 381 -23.58 -25.29 -11.31
N LYS A 382 -23.61 -25.12 -12.63
CA LYS A 382 -23.08 -26.07 -13.62
C LYS A 382 -21.69 -25.67 -14.11
N ASP A 383 -21.43 -24.36 -14.24
CA ASP A 383 -20.14 -23.85 -14.71
C ASP A 383 -19.75 -22.53 -14.02
N GLU A 384 -19.21 -22.67 -12.81
CA GLU A 384 -18.77 -21.50 -12.03
C GLU A 384 -17.60 -20.75 -12.68
N ILE A 385 -16.73 -21.47 -13.42
CA ILE A 385 -15.56 -20.88 -14.06
C ILE A 385 -16.00 -19.98 -15.22
N ALA A 386 -16.91 -20.45 -16.08
CA ALA A 386 -17.47 -19.63 -17.16
C ALA A 386 -18.23 -18.43 -16.60
N TYR A 387 -19.01 -18.61 -15.53
CA TYR A 387 -19.73 -17.52 -14.88
C TYR A 387 -18.78 -16.43 -14.38
N LYS A 388 -17.71 -16.80 -13.64
CA LYS A 388 -16.70 -15.87 -13.13
C LYS A 388 -15.96 -15.17 -14.28
N LYS A 389 -15.63 -15.89 -15.36
CA LYS A 389 -14.96 -15.35 -16.55
C LYS A 389 -15.84 -14.39 -17.35
N ALA A 390 -17.14 -14.64 -17.44
CA ALA A 390 -18.09 -13.72 -18.06
C ALA A 390 -18.26 -12.46 -17.18
N LYS A 391 -18.41 -12.66 -15.87
CA LYS A 391 -18.62 -11.57 -14.91
C LYS A 391 -17.44 -10.60 -14.87
N SER A 392 -16.19 -11.08 -14.97
CA SER A 392 -15.01 -10.21 -15.00
C SER A 392 -14.88 -9.30 -16.22
N LYS A 393 -15.69 -9.53 -17.27
CA LYS A 393 -15.77 -8.64 -18.45
C LYS A 393 -16.71 -7.46 -18.23
N VAL A 394 -17.64 -7.58 -17.29
CA VAL A 394 -18.60 -6.51 -16.96
C VAL A 394 -17.88 -5.43 -16.16
N LEU A 395 -18.13 -4.16 -16.50
CA LEU A 395 -17.64 -3.04 -15.72
C LEU A 395 -18.26 -3.03 -14.32
N SER A 396 -17.57 -2.36 -13.42
CA SER A 396 -17.97 -2.24 -12.02
C SER A 396 -17.67 -0.84 -11.51
N PHE A 397 -18.10 -0.51 -10.31
CA PHE A 397 -17.79 0.75 -9.67
C PHE A 397 -17.72 0.58 -8.14
N THR A 398 -17.11 1.54 -7.46
CA THR A 398 -17.05 1.61 -5.98
C THR A 398 -18.04 2.66 -5.48
N PRO A 399 -19.24 2.30 -5.00
CA PRO A 399 -20.24 3.30 -4.62
C PRO A 399 -19.81 4.11 -3.39
N SER A 400 -19.28 3.42 -2.38
CA SER A 400 -19.01 3.98 -1.05
C SER A 400 -17.66 4.68 -0.92
N CYS A 401 -16.83 4.68 -1.97
CA CYS A 401 -15.55 5.39 -1.96
C CYS A 401 -15.10 5.78 -3.37
N TYR A 402 -14.28 6.81 -3.42
CA TYR A 402 -13.51 7.18 -4.57
C TYR A 402 -12.09 6.60 -4.45
N CYS A 403 -11.64 5.92 -5.50
CA CYS A 403 -10.34 5.28 -5.60
C CYS A 403 -9.49 5.89 -6.72
N THR A 404 -8.18 5.95 -6.52
CA THR A 404 -7.21 6.58 -7.43
C THR A 404 -7.24 5.94 -8.83
N ILE A 405 -7.32 6.77 -9.88
CA ILE A 405 -7.32 6.31 -11.27
C ILE A 405 -6.03 5.53 -11.58
N GLY A 406 -6.17 4.37 -12.24
CA GLY A 406 -5.06 3.44 -12.49
C GLY A 406 -4.73 2.50 -11.32
N GLY A 407 -5.25 2.78 -10.13
CA GLY A 407 -5.13 1.92 -8.94
C GLY A 407 -6.19 0.83 -8.87
N THR A 408 -6.51 0.42 -7.65
CA THR A 408 -7.53 -0.60 -7.33
C THR A 408 -8.52 -0.06 -6.29
N ALA A 409 -9.53 -0.85 -5.92
CA ALA A 409 -10.41 -0.49 -4.82
C ALA A 409 -9.68 -0.35 -3.46
N LYS A 410 -8.42 -0.80 -3.32
CA LYS A 410 -7.64 -0.59 -2.09
C LYS A 410 -7.05 0.82 -1.98
N ASP A 411 -6.91 1.50 -3.10
CA ASP A 411 -6.31 2.84 -3.19
C ASP A 411 -7.41 3.89 -2.98
N VAL A 412 -8.05 3.83 -1.81
CA VAL A 412 -9.14 4.74 -1.44
C VAL A 412 -8.57 6.13 -1.20
N GLU A 413 -8.99 7.09 -2.02
CA GLU A 413 -8.65 8.51 -1.85
C GLU A 413 -9.58 9.14 -0.82
N HIS A 414 -10.89 8.89 -0.92
CA HIS A 414 -11.86 9.32 0.08
C HIS A 414 -13.10 8.42 0.11
N VAL A 415 -13.79 8.45 1.25
CA VAL A 415 -15.05 7.73 1.47
C VAL A 415 -16.23 8.62 1.08
N ASN A 416 -17.16 8.06 0.30
CA ASN A 416 -18.43 8.71 -0.03
C ASN A 416 -19.44 8.48 1.10
N ASN A 417 -20.35 9.43 1.30
CA ASN A 417 -21.51 9.31 2.17
C ASN A 417 -22.63 8.47 1.51
N LEU A 418 -22.25 7.29 0.99
CA LEU A 418 -23.11 6.34 0.32
C LEU A 418 -22.71 4.93 0.73
N ILE A 419 -23.68 4.06 1.02
CA ILE A 419 -23.45 2.63 1.22
C ILE A 419 -24.19 1.81 0.18
N ALA A 420 -23.54 0.76 -0.31
CA ALA A 420 -24.14 -0.20 -1.22
C ALA A 420 -24.32 -1.55 -0.53
N ILE A 421 -25.54 -2.05 -0.55
CA ILE A 421 -25.91 -3.32 0.08
C ILE A 421 -26.34 -4.34 -0.98
N ASP A 422 -25.86 -5.57 -0.84
CA ASP A 422 -26.18 -6.70 -1.71
C ASP A 422 -27.13 -7.67 -1.01
N LEU A 423 -28.07 -8.22 -1.80
CA LEU A 423 -28.97 -9.28 -1.40
C LEU A 423 -28.84 -10.44 -2.39
N ASP A 424 -28.13 -11.48 -1.97
CA ASP A 424 -27.94 -12.69 -2.76
C ASP A 424 -29.13 -13.64 -2.58
N ALA A 425 -29.55 -14.28 -3.68
CA ALA A 425 -30.67 -15.22 -3.67
C ALA A 425 -30.49 -16.41 -2.70
N LYS A 426 -29.25 -16.89 -2.57
CA LYS A 426 -28.89 -18.00 -1.68
C LYS A 426 -29.05 -17.68 -0.18
N ASP A 427 -28.97 -16.40 0.19
CA ASP A 427 -29.10 -15.96 1.58
C ASP A 427 -30.55 -15.51 1.88
N ASN A 428 -31.41 -15.52 0.85
CA ASN A 428 -32.81 -15.08 0.86
C ASN A 428 -33.71 -16.11 0.17
N GLU A 429 -33.48 -17.40 0.43
CA GLU A 429 -34.25 -18.49 -0.18
C GLU A 429 -35.75 -18.36 0.13
N GLY A 430 -36.59 -18.65 -0.87
CA GLY A 430 -38.05 -18.54 -0.75
C GLY A 430 -38.62 -17.13 -0.97
N VAL A 431 -37.78 -16.11 -1.17
CA VAL A 431 -38.23 -14.76 -1.55
C VAL A 431 -37.96 -14.53 -3.04
N THR A 432 -38.98 -14.17 -3.80
CA THR A 432 -38.81 -13.84 -5.23
C THR A 432 -38.14 -12.48 -5.40
N ILE A 433 -37.53 -12.22 -6.55
CA ILE A 433 -36.91 -10.91 -6.84
C ILE A 433 -37.92 -9.77 -6.68
N GLU A 434 -39.16 -9.94 -7.12
CA GLU A 434 -40.16 -8.89 -7.01
C GLU A 434 -40.66 -8.66 -5.58
N GLU A 435 -40.68 -9.71 -4.76
CA GLU A 435 -40.96 -9.57 -3.34
C GLU A 435 -39.80 -8.90 -2.61
N MET A 436 -38.54 -9.22 -2.95
CA MET A 436 -37.37 -8.47 -2.46
C MET A 436 -37.49 -7.00 -2.85
N ARG A 437 -37.78 -6.70 -4.13
CA ARG A 437 -37.93 -5.34 -4.64
C ARG A 437 -38.97 -4.56 -3.86
N LYS A 438 -40.15 -5.14 -3.67
CA LYS A 438 -41.25 -4.52 -2.93
C LYS A 438 -40.84 -4.14 -1.51
N ARG A 439 -40.14 -5.03 -0.81
CA ARG A 439 -39.67 -4.80 0.58
C ARG A 439 -38.53 -3.78 0.64
N ILE A 440 -37.57 -3.86 -0.27
CA ILE A 440 -36.44 -2.92 -0.34
C ILE A 440 -36.97 -1.50 -0.60
N ASN A 441 -37.88 -1.36 -1.57
CA ASN A 441 -38.39 -0.06 -2.01
C ASN A 441 -39.42 0.56 -1.05
N SER A 442 -39.87 -0.17 -0.02
CA SER A 442 -40.71 0.41 1.02
C SER A 442 -39.90 1.22 2.04
N LEU A 443 -38.57 1.16 2.00
CA LEU A 443 -37.70 1.92 2.89
C LEU A 443 -37.45 3.34 2.33
N PRO A 444 -37.74 4.40 3.08
CA PRO A 444 -37.68 5.78 2.58
C PRO A 444 -36.24 6.27 2.31
N TYR A 445 -35.25 5.58 2.87
CA TYR A 445 -33.82 5.87 2.72
C TYR A 445 -33.13 5.02 1.62
N VAL A 446 -33.88 4.25 0.85
CA VAL A 446 -33.34 3.60 -0.36
C VAL A 446 -33.44 4.59 -1.52
N MET A 447 -32.28 5.05 -2.00
CA MET A 447 -32.20 5.99 -3.14
C MET A 447 -32.33 5.27 -4.47
N TYR A 448 -31.70 4.10 -4.58
CA TYR A 448 -31.73 3.30 -5.80
C TYR A 448 -31.74 1.82 -5.46
N SER A 449 -32.51 1.02 -6.19
CA SER A 449 -32.41 -0.44 -6.14
C SER A 449 -32.57 -1.07 -7.51
N SER A 450 -31.88 -2.19 -7.74
CA SER A 450 -31.90 -2.91 -9.01
C SER A 450 -31.53 -4.37 -8.82
N MET A 451 -31.97 -5.20 -9.77
CA MET A 451 -31.50 -6.57 -9.91
C MET A 451 -29.97 -6.62 -10.13
N SER A 452 -29.32 -7.61 -9.52
CA SER A 452 -27.88 -7.81 -9.58
C SER A 452 -27.41 -8.29 -10.97
N VAL A 453 -26.10 -8.25 -11.22
CA VAL A 453 -25.51 -8.65 -12.52
C VAL A 453 -25.89 -10.08 -12.92
N GLY A 454 -25.97 -10.99 -11.94
CA GLY A 454 -26.35 -12.39 -12.16
C GLY A 454 -27.85 -12.63 -12.35
N GLY A 455 -28.70 -11.61 -12.18
CA GLY A 455 -30.14 -11.71 -12.43
C GLY A 455 -30.93 -12.51 -11.39
N LYS A 456 -30.31 -12.88 -10.24
CA LYS A 456 -30.96 -13.68 -9.19
C LYS A 456 -31.13 -12.93 -7.86
N GLY A 457 -30.27 -11.96 -7.60
CA GLY A 457 -30.30 -11.15 -6.38
C GLY A 457 -30.61 -9.68 -6.68
N MET A 458 -30.58 -8.84 -5.66
CA MET A 458 -30.78 -7.40 -5.76
C MET A 458 -29.66 -6.63 -5.06
N TYR A 459 -29.57 -5.34 -5.34
CA TYR A 459 -28.78 -4.43 -4.54
C TYR A 459 -29.51 -3.10 -4.36
N ALA A 460 -29.11 -2.37 -3.33
CA ALA A 460 -29.58 -1.01 -3.09
C ALA A 460 -28.41 -0.07 -2.76
N LEU A 461 -28.60 1.20 -3.10
CA LEU A 461 -27.72 2.31 -2.77
C LEU A 461 -28.45 3.23 -1.80
N ILE A 462 -27.81 3.50 -0.66
CA ILE A 462 -28.39 4.22 0.47
C ILE A 462 -27.45 5.37 0.84
N PRO A 463 -27.87 6.63 0.68
CA PRO A 463 -27.15 7.79 1.19
C PRO A 463 -27.10 7.74 2.71
N ILE A 464 -25.93 7.98 3.30
CA ILE A 464 -25.74 7.95 4.75
C ILE A 464 -25.35 9.33 5.25
N LEU A 465 -25.60 9.60 6.53
CA LEU A 465 -25.22 10.87 7.14
C LEU A 465 -23.70 11.10 7.01
N GLU A 466 -23.30 12.30 6.61
CA GLU A 466 -21.90 12.65 6.34
C GLU A 466 -20.97 12.33 7.53
N SER A 467 -21.43 12.61 8.76
CA SER A 467 -20.68 12.32 9.99
C SER A 467 -20.50 10.81 10.25
N ASN A 468 -21.28 9.96 9.60
CA ASN A 468 -21.23 8.51 9.76
C ASN A 468 -20.35 7.82 8.72
N LYS A 469 -19.83 8.52 7.70
CA LYS A 469 -19.07 7.90 6.59
C LYS A 469 -17.83 7.12 7.05
N ASN A 470 -17.18 7.56 8.14
CA ASN A 470 -16.01 6.89 8.72
C ASN A 470 -16.36 5.78 9.72
N ASP A 471 -17.65 5.61 10.08
CA ASP A 471 -18.17 4.55 10.95
C ASP A 471 -19.06 3.58 10.15
N PHE A 472 -18.59 3.24 8.95
CA PHE A 472 -19.30 2.42 7.96
C PHE A 472 -19.80 1.09 8.53
N LYS A 473 -19.04 0.51 9.47
CA LYS A 473 -19.36 -0.75 10.14
C LYS A 473 -20.59 -0.65 11.04
N ALA A 474 -20.76 0.45 11.78
CA ALA A 474 -21.92 0.65 12.64
C ALA A 474 -23.18 0.96 11.82
N VAL A 475 -23.03 1.69 10.72
CA VAL A 475 -24.11 1.94 9.76
C VAL A 475 -24.58 0.65 9.10
N PHE A 476 -23.65 -0.18 8.61
CA PHE A 476 -24.00 -1.47 8.00
C PHE A 476 -24.78 -2.38 8.95
N LYS A 477 -24.40 -2.43 10.24
CA LYS A 477 -25.13 -3.21 11.25
C LYS A 477 -26.56 -2.70 11.49
N ALA A 478 -26.77 -1.39 11.43
CA ALA A 478 -28.11 -0.82 11.55
C ALA A 478 -28.97 -1.24 10.35
N LEU A 479 -28.39 -1.19 9.14
CA LEU A 479 -29.04 -1.69 7.94
C LEU A 479 -29.30 -3.20 7.99
N GLU A 480 -28.39 -4.01 8.53
CA GLU A 480 -28.64 -5.45 8.75
C GLU A 480 -29.87 -5.67 9.64
N GLU A 481 -30.05 -4.90 10.71
CA GLU A 481 -31.21 -4.99 11.57
C GLU A 481 -32.51 -4.60 10.84
N ASP A 482 -32.46 -3.50 10.09
CA ASP A 482 -33.62 -2.99 9.34
C ASP A 482 -34.06 -3.95 8.24
N PHE A 483 -33.11 -4.50 7.48
CA PHE A 483 -33.39 -5.47 6.43
C PHE A 483 -33.85 -6.81 7.01
N LYS A 484 -33.29 -7.23 8.15
CA LYS A 484 -33.75 -8.41 8.86
C LYS A 484 -35.19 -8.26 9.36
N ALA A 485 -35.60 -7.06 9.78
CA ALA A 485 -36.99 -6.77 10.13
C ALA A 485 -37.96 -6.91 8.93
N LEU A 486 -37.46 -6.73 7.69
CA LEU A 486 -38.19 -7.02 6.45
C LEU A 486 -38.11 -8.51 6.04
N GLY A 487 -37.46 -9.36 6.83
CA GLY A 487 -37.21 -10.76 6.50
C GLY A 487 -36.22 -10.92 5.34
N LEU A 488 -35.28 -9.99 5.19
CA LEU A 488 -34.22 -10.01 4.19
C LEU A 488 -32.85 -10.07 4.87
N THR A 489 -31.92 -10.84 4.28
CA THR A 489 -30.54 -10.98 4.74
C THR A 489 -29.60 -10.27 3.77
N LEU A 490 -28.73 -9.41 4.31
CA LEU A 490 -27.69 -8.71 3.54
C LEU A 490 -26.42 -9.56 3.41
N ASP A 491 -25.67 -9.37 2.33
CA ASP A 491 -24.29 -9.90 2.21
C ASP A 491 -23.38 -9.17 3.21
N SER A 492 -22.87 -9.92 4.20
CA SER A 492 -21.94 -9.42 5.23
C SER A 492 -20.69 -8.73 4.67
N SER A 493 -20.30 -9.01 3.42
CA SER A 493 -19.15 -8.40 2.75
C SER A 493 -19.36 -6.91 2.42
N CYS A 494 -20.62 -6.45 2.40
CA CYS A 494 -20.98 -5.04 2.19
C CYS A 494 -20.56 -4.11 3.34
N ILE A 495 -20.04 -4.68 4.44
CA ILE A 495 -19.41 -3.94 5.54
C ILE A 495 -18.11 -3.24 5.14
N ASN A 496 -17.51 -3.61 4.00
CA ASN A 496 -16.26 -3.03 3.52
C ASN A 496 -16.55 -1.80 2.66
N VAL A 497 -15.95 -0.66 3.04
CA VAL A 497 -16.14 0.63 2.34
C VAL A 497 -15.69 0.58 0.88
N ASN A 498 -14.65 -0.18 0.58
CA ASN A 498 -14.12 -0.32 -0.77
C ASN A 498 -14.74 -1.47 -1.58
N ARG A 499 -15.99 -1.83 -1.28
CA ARG A 499 -16.68 -2.90 -1.98
C ARG A 499 -16.99 -2.50 -3.43
N GLU A 500 -16.34 -3.18 -4.36
CA GLU A 500 -16.64 -3.11 -5.79
C GLU A 500 -17.99 -3.77 -6.10
N ARG A 501 -18.80 -3.07 -6.90
CA ARG A 501 -20.10 -3.51 -7.39
C ARG A 501 -20.07 -3.62 -8.91
N TYR A 502 -20.35 -4.81 -9.43
CA TYR A 502 -20.58 -4.99 -10.86
C TYR A 502 -21.81 -4.22 -11.31
N MET A 503 -21.66 -3.46 -12.39
CA MET A 503 -22.77 -2.78 -13.03
C MET A 503 -23.78 -3.81 -13.52
N SER A 504 -25.04 -3.49 -13.38
CA SER A 504 -26.14 -4.31 -13.87
C SER A 504 -27.19 -3.43 -14.52
N TYR A 505 -28.15 -4.06 -15.19
CA TYR A 505 -29.34 -3.38 -15.68
C TYR A 505 -30.59 -4.14 -15.28
N ASP A 506 -31.67 -3.41 -15.12
CA ASP A 506 -32.98 -3.90 -14.73
C ASP A 506 -34.04 -3.02 -15.40
N ASP A 507 -35.06 -3.65 -15.96
CA ASP A 507 -36.17 -2.92 -16.58
C ASP A 507 -37.10 -2.34 -15.51
N ASN A 508 -37.03 -2.85 -14.27
CA ASN A 508 -37.83 -2.45 -13.11
C ASN A 508 -37.01 -1.76 -12.01
N GLU A 509 -35.93 -1.06 -12.35
CA GLU A 509 -35.12 -0.32 -11.36
C GLU A 509 -35.93 0.75 -10.61
N TYR A 510 -35.55 0.99 -9.36
CA TYR A 510 -36.21 1.97 -8.49
C TYR A 510 -35.32 3.18 -8.28
N TRP A 511 -35.92 4.37 -8.37
CA TRP A 511 -35.28 5.65 -8.12
C TRP A 511 -36.12 6.47 -7.14
N ASN A 512 -35.50 6.91 -6.04
CA ASN A 512 -36.09 7.81 -5.08
C ASN A 512 -35.25 9.10 -5.01
N THR A 513 -35.68 10.13 -5.74
CA THR A 513 -35.03 11.44 -5.76
C THR A 513 -35.32 12.28 -4.52
N GLN A 514 -36.22 11.82 -3.65
CA GLN A 514 -36.54 12.41 -2.34
C GLN A 514 -36.15 11.42 -1.23
N CYS A 515 -35.04 10.71 -1.42
CA CYS A 515 -34.53 9.74 -0.45
C CYS A 515 -34.16 10.44 0.87
N GLU A 516 -34.65 9.88 1.98
CA GLU A 516 -34.17 10.25 3.32
C GLU A 516 -32.70 9.83 3.47
N ILE A 517 -31.88 10.67 4.10
CA ILE A 517 -30.50 10.32 4.46
C ILE A 517 -30.55 9.37 5.67
N TYR A 518 -29.88 8.22 5.54
CA TYR A 518 -29.81 7.25 6.63
C TYR A 518 -28.83 7.71 7.72
N ASP A 519 -29.37 7.99 8.90
CA ASP A 519 -28.66 8.56 10.05
C ASP A 519 -28.38 7.55 11.18
N ARG A 520 -29.07 6.41 11.16
CA ARG A 520 -28.91 5.36 12.17
C ARG A 520 -27.55 4.68 12.06
N LYS A 521 -27.03 4.30 13.23
CA LYS A 521 -25.89 3.40 13.37
C LYS A 521 -26.04 2.57 14.64
N ILE A 522 -25.66 1.31 14.56
CA ILE A 522 -25.60 0.42 15.72
C ILE A 522 -24.14 0.26 16.11
N SER A 523 -23.68 1.21 16.91
CA SER A 523 -22.56 0.97 17.80
C SER A 523 -23.06 0.03 18.88
N LYS A 524 -22.86 -1.29 18.69
CA LYS A 524 -22.96 -2.22 19.82
C LYS A 524 -22.10 -1.60 20.92
N PRO A 525 -22.60 -1.39 22.16
CA PRO A 525 -21.68 -1.20 23.26
C PRO A 525 -20.76 -2.39 23.15
N THR A 526 -19.48 -2.13 22.94
CA THR A 526 -18.50 -3.21 23.00
C THR A 526 -18.78 -3.84 24.35
N GLN A 527 -19.33 -5.06 24.37
CA GLN A 527 -19.15 -5.88 25.54
C GLN A 527 -17.66 -6.01 25.62
N VAL A 528 -17.10 -5.12 26.44
CA VAL A 528 -15.70 -5.08 26.75
C VAL A 528 -15.54 -6.42 27.45
N ASN A 529 -15.03 -7.41 26.73
CA ASN A 529 -14.19 -8.39 27.38
C ASN A 529 -13.05 -7.54 27.93
N THR A 530 -13.24 -7.12 29.18
CA THR A 530 -12.45 -6.17 29.93
C THR A 530 -11.06 -6.74 30.10
N HIS A 531 -10.18 -6.45 29.15
CA HIS A 531 -8.80 -6.19 29.52
C HIS A 531 -8.74 -4.75 30.06
N PRO A 532 -8.26 -4.50 31.29
CA PRO A 532 -8.27 -3.19 31.95
C PRO A 532 -7.40 -2.08 31.31
N SER A 533 -7.04 -2.21 30.03
CA SER A 533 -5.86 -1.55 29.47
C SER A 533 -6.11 -0.63 28.28
N LYS A 534 -7.35 -0.41 27.84
CA LYS A 534 -7.65 0.55 26.78
C LYS A 534 -8.33 1.79 27.37
N VAL A 535 -7.70 2.95 27.25
CA VAL A 535 -8.35 4.23 27.56
C VAL A 535 -8.26 5.12 26.32
N GLY A 536 -9.40 5.70 25.94
CA GLY A 536 -9.44 6.83 25.02
C GLY A 536 -8.88 8.11 25.67
N GLU A 537 -9.13 9.25 25.03
CA GLU A 537 -8.50 10.59 25.18
C GLU A 537 -8.32 11.19 26.59
N ASN A 538 -8.66 10.51 27.70
CA ASN A 538 -8.57 10.99 29.08
C ASN A 538 -7.62 10.14 29.97
N ALA A 539 -6.42 9.81 29.50
CA ALA A 539 -5.42 9.17 30.36
C ALA A 539 -4.84 10.18 31.37
N LYS A 540 -5.04 9.96 32.68
CA LYS A 540 -4.34 10.71 33.73
C LYS A 540 -2.83 10.51 33.59
N THR A 541 -2.12 11.58 33.29
CA THR A 541 -0.65 11.65 33.14
C THR A 541 0.10 11.75 34.48
N THR A 542 -0.61 11.75 35.62
CA THR A 542 -0.02 11.90 36.96
C THR A 542 -0.55 10.86 37.94
N LEU A 543 0.36 10.17 38.63
CA LEU A 543 0.05 9.15 39.64
C LEU A 543 -0.32 9.76 40.99
N THR A 544 -1.26 9.14 41.69
CA THR A 544 -1.45 9.37 43.11
C THR A 544 -0.33 8.72 43.93
N ALA A 545 -0.05 9.25 45.13
CA ALA A 545 0.93 8.65 46.05
C ALA A 545 0.63 7.17 46.36
N ARG A 546 -0.65 6.77 46.35
CA ARG A 546 -1.09 5.38 46.53
C ARG A 546 -0.72 4.48 45.35
N GLU A 547 -0.81 4.98 44.12
CA GLU A 547 -0.43 4.23 42.91
C GLU A 547 1.10 4.08 42.81
N PHE A 548 1.85 5.13 43.19
CA PHE A 548 3.30 5.06 43.26
C PHE A 548 3.80 3.97 44.21
N SER A 549 3.23 3.89 45.42
CA SER A 549 3.57 2.82 46.37
C SER A 549 3.28 1.43 45.82
N LYS A 550 2.14 1.24 45.12
CA LYS A 550 1.81 -0.05 44.50
C LYS A 550 2.79 -0.47 43.40
N VAL A 551 3.24 0.47 42.56
CA VAL A 551 4.24 0.18 41.52
C VAL A 551 5.58 -0.17 42.15
N ARG A 552 5.99 0.54 43.21
CA ARG A 552 7.21 0.23 43.96
C ARG A 552 7.17 -1.20 44.52
N ASP A 553 6.07 -1.57 45.18
CA ASP A 553 5.90 -2.90 45.76
C ASP A 553 5.86 -3.98 44.67
N MET A 554 5.19 -3.70 43.55
CA MET A 554 5.16 -4.58 42.37
C MET A 554 6.58 -4.82 41.80
N VAL A 555 7.38 -3.77 41.63
CA VAL A 555 8.74 -3.86 41.08
C VAL A 555 9.66 -4.65 42.02
N LYS A 556 9.50 -4.48 43.33
CA LYS A 556 10.20 -5.29 44.34
C LYS A 556 9.84 -6.77 44.19
N ASP A 557 8.55 -7.08 44.10
CA ASP A 557 8.05 -8.44 43.92
C ASP A 557 8.53 -9.09 42.61
N ILE A 558 8.58 -8.32 41.51
CA ILE A 558 9.09 -8.77 40.21
C ILE A 558 10.56 -9.23 40.32
N LYS A 559 11.40 -8.48 41.04
CA LYS A 559 12.81 -8.83 41.25
C LYS A 559 12.98 -10.04 42.18
N GLU A 560 12.26 -10.05 43.30
CA GLU A 560 12.40 -11.10 44.32
C GLU A 560 11.89 -12.45 43.81
N ASN A 561 10.77 -12.44 43.07
CA ASN A 561 10.14 -13.66 42.57
C ASN A 561 10.41 -13.96 41.09
N ARG A 562 11.29 -13.19 40.43
CA ARG A 562 11.66 -13.32 39.01
C ARG A 562 10.44 -13.42 38.08
N LEU A 563 9.47 -12.55 38.28
CA LEU A 563 8.22 -12.56 37.51
C LEU A 563 8.46 -12.10 36.07
N ILE A 564 8.06 -12.93 35.10
CA ILE A 564 8.19 -12.61 33.67
C ILE A 564 6.90 -11.97 33.17
N LEU A 565 6.92 -10.64 32.98
CA LEU A 565 5.75 -9.87 32.53
C LEU A 565 5.60 -9.79 31.00
N THR A 566 6.67 -10.07 30.25
CA THR A 566 6.70 -9.94 28.79
C THR A 566 6.92 -11.28 28.11
N LYS A 567 6.07 -11.66 27.13
CA LYS A 567 6.21 -12.92 26.37
C LYS A 567 6.85 -12.74 25.00
N ASN A 568 6.76 -11.56 24.40
CA ASN A 568 7.28 -11.24 23.07
C ASN A 568 7.69 -9.76 22.99
N HIS A 569 8.13 -9.35 21.80
CA HIS A 569 8.55 -7.97 21.55
C HIS A 569 7.38 -6.98 21.67
N THR A 570 6.19 -7.35 21.20
CA THR A 570 4.97 -6.54 21.34
C THR A 570 4.64 -6.24 22.79
N ASP A 571 4.70 -7.22 23.69
CA ASP A 571 4.50 -7.00 25.14
C ASP A 571 5.53 -6.02 25.72
N THR A 572 6.76 -6.05 25.20
CA THR A 572 7.83 -5.14 25.64
C THR A 572 7.52 -3.71 25.23
N LEU A 573 7.11 -3.49 23.97
CA LEU A 573 6.72 -2.17 23.47
C LEU A 573 5.46 -1.63 24.15
N MET A 574 4.47 -2.48 24.43
CA MET A 574 3.25 -2.06 25.15
C MET A 574 3.55 -1.64 26.59
N ILE A 575 4.44 -2.36 27.30
CA ILE A 575 4.87 -1.96 28.65
C ILE A 575 5.74 -0.71 28.59
N ALA A 576 6.64 -0.60 27.59
CA ALA A 576 7.43 0.62 27.36
C ALA A 576 6.52 1.84 27.16
N ASN A 577 5.46 1.70 26.35
CA ASN A 577 4.50 2.77 26.06
C ASN A 577 3.74 3.18 27.32
N CYS A 578 3.31 2.19 28.11
CA CYS A 578 2.70 2.44 29.41
C CYS A 578 3.62 3.24 30.35
N LEU A 579 4.88 2.83 30.48
CA LEU A 579 5.84 3.48 31.36
C LEU A 579 6.20 4.89 30.87
N ALA A 580 6.45 5.06 29.57
CA ALA A 580 6.78 6.34 28.95
C ALA A 580 5.62 7.34 29.06
N ASN A 581 4.38 6.87 28.92
CA ASN A 581 3.18 7.70 29.06
C ASN A 581 2.96 8.22 30.48
N ILE A 582 3.45 7.52 31.51
CA ILE A 582 3.24 7.86 32.92
C ILE A 582 4.43 8.61 33.52
N TRP A 583 5.65 8.23 33.15
CA TRP A 583 6.90 8.71 33.76
C TRP A 583 7.87 9.35 32.78
N GLY A 584 7.56 9.39 31.48
CA GLY A 584 8.50 9.83 30.45
C GLY A 584 9.78 9.00 30.52
N GLU A 585 10.93 9.66 30.34
CA GLU A 585 12.25 9.02 30.34
C GLU A 585 12.57 8.29 31.66
N GLU A 586 12.06 8.74 32.80
CA GLU A 586 12.28 8.11 34.12
C GLU A 586 11.71 6.69 34.20
N GLY A 587 10.74 6.35 33.34
CA GLY A 587 10.17 5.00 33.28
C GLY A 587 11.09 3.97 32.61
N ARG A 588 12.17 4.40 31.95
CA ARG A 588 13.12 3.51 31.24
C ARG A 588 13.73 2.48 32.17
N GLN A 589 14.21 2.91 33.33
CA GLN A 589 14.85 2.04 34.31
C GLN A 589 13.90 0.93 34.81
N LEU A 590 12.60 1.22 34.89
CA LEU A 590 11.58 0.24 35.24
C LEU A 590 11.40 -0.82 34.16
N LEU A 591 11.51 -0.45 32.87
CA LEU A 591 11.45 -1.43 31.77
C LEU A 591 12.64 -2.40 31.84
N HIS A 592 13.86 -1.91 32.11
CA HIS A 592 15.03 -2.77 32.27
C HIS A 592 14.83 -3.79 33.39
N ILE A 593 14.33 -3.35 34.55
CA ILE A 593 14.04 -4.25 35.67
C ILE A 593 13.05 -5.35 35.27
N ILE A 594 11.99 -4.99 34.54
CA ILE A 594 10.98 -5.93 34.08
C ILE A 594 11.55 -6.91 33.05
N ARG A 595 12.33 -6.42 32.08
CA ARG A 595 12.88 -7.24 31.00
C ARG A 595 14.00 -8.16 31.44
N GLN A 596 14.80 -7.76 32.43
CA GLN A 596 15.88 -8.57 33.03
C GLN A 596 15.40 -9.91 33.59
N GLN A 597 14.13 -10.05 33.95
CA GLN A 597 13.61 -11.30 34.52
C GLN A 597 13.45 -12.43 33.48
N ARG A 598 13.56 -12.12 32.17
CA ARG A 598 13.38 -13.09 31.08
C ARG A 598 14.66 -13.27 30.27
N SER A 599 14.92 -14.52 29.88
CA SER A 599 16.03 -14.88 28.99
C SER A 599 15.99 -14.11 27.67
N GLY A 600 17.17 -13.69 27.20
CA GLY A 600 17.30 -12.80 26.04
C GLY A 600 17.05 -11.33 26.35
N TYR A 601 17.20 -10.91 27.61
CA TYR A 601 17.37 -9.49 27.94
C TYR A 601 18.66 -8.96 27.33
N ASP A 602 18.54 -7.81 26.68
CA ASP A 602 19.63 -7.06 26.05
C ASP A 602 19.40 -5.60 26.43
N GLU A 603 20.38 -5.01 27.10
CA GLU A 603 20.28 -3.65 27.63
C GLU A 603 20.11 -2.63 26.51
N PHE A 604 20.98 -2.69 25.50
CA PHE A 604 20.96 -1.79 24.35
C PHE A 604 19.65 -1.86 23.56
N LYS A 605 19.15 -3.06 23.27
CA LYS A 605 17.84 -3.22 22.60
C LYS A 605 16.68 -2.74 23.46
N THR A 606 16.77 -2.91 24.78
CA THR A 606 15.73 -2.41 25.69
C THR A 606 15.71 -0.89 25.69
N ASP A 607 16.89 -0.27 25.61
CA ASP A 607 17.04 1.18 25.45
C ASP A 607 16.50 1.70 24.12
N GLU A 608 16.88 1.09 22.99
CA GLU A 608 16.38 1.47 21.66
C GLU A 608 14.85 1.37 21.60
N ASN A 609 14.29 0.29 22.15
CA ASN A 609 12.84 0.11 22.20
C ASN A 609 12.14 1.17 23.06
N TYR A 610 12.75 1.60 24.16
CA TYR A 610 12.17 2.63 25.01
C TYR A 610 12.25 4.01 24.35
N THR A 611 13.39 4.33 23.73
CA THR A 611 13.58 5.58 22.98
C THR A 611 12.61 5.67 21.81
N TYR A 612 12.50 4.61 21.00
CA TYR A 612 11.54 4.54 19.90
C TYR A 612 10.11 4.82 20.39
N VAL A 613 9.70 4.21 21.51
CA VAL A 613 8.35 4.41 22.04
C VAL A 613 8.13 5.80 22.64
N LEU A 614 9.16 6.40 23.23
CA LEU A 614 9.10 7.77 23.76
C LEU A 614 8.96 8.79 22.62
N ASP A 615 9.69 8.60 21.52
CA ASP A 615 9.67 9.48 20.34
C ASP A 615 8.36 9.39 19.55
N HIS A 616 7.66 8.25 19.64
CA HIS A 616 6.40 7.99 18.93
C HIS A 616 5.20 7.88 19.88
N LEU A 617 5.31 8.45 21.09
CA LEU A 617 4.29 8.30 22.13
C LEU A 617 2.92 8.88 21.70
N ASP A 618 2.94 9.91 20.86
CA ASP A 618 1.75 10.57 20.32
C ASP A 618 1.21 9.91 19.04
N GLU A 619 1.93 8.93 18.50
CA GLU A 619 1.60 8.22 17.26
C GLU A 619 1.11 6.78 17.58
N GLY A 620 -0.05 6.65 18.21
CA GLY A 620 -0.68 5.33 18.41
C GLY A 620 -1.53 5.17 19.68
N GLU A 621 -1.88 3.91 20.00
CA GLU A 621 -2.64 3.57 21.21
C GLU A 621 -1.78 3.78 22.48
N LYS A 622 -2.29 4.55 23.46
CA LYS A 622 -1.63 4.80 24.75
C LYS A 622 -2.09 3.80 25.82
N PHE A 623 -1.15 3.22 26.56
CA PHE A 623 -1.43 2.30 27.67
C PHE A 623 -1.32 3.00 29.04
N ASN A 624 -2.15 2.58 29.99
CA ASN A 624 -2.20 3.16 31.35
C ASN A 624 -1.64 2.19 32.41
N ILE A 625 -1.53 2.66 33.66
CA ILE A 625 -1.00 1.85 34.76
C ILE A 625 -1.81 0.56 35.02
N GLY A 626 -3.09 0.55 34.65
CA GLY A 626 -3.95 -0.65 34.72
C GLY A 626 -3.44 -1.78 33.82
N PHE A 627 -2.89 -1.46 32.65
CA PHE A 627 -2.22 -2.43 31.79
C PHE A 627 -1.02 -3.08 32.48
N LEU A 628 -0.15 -2.28 33.10
CA LEU A 628 1.03 -2.75 33.81
C LEU A 628 0.64 -3.70 34.96
N PHE A 629 -0.34 -3.32 35.78
CA PHE A 629 -0.84 -4.20 36.84
C PHE A 629 -1.51 -5.47 36.30
N SER A 630 -2.17 -5.42 35.14
CA SER A 630 -2.75 -6.61 34.53
C SER A 630 -1.69 -7.63 34.13
N LYS A 631 -0.56 -7.18 33.55
CA LYS A 631 0.58 -8.03 33.18
C LYS A 631 1.26 -8.62 34.41
N TYR A 632 1.42 -7.82 35.45
CA TYR A 632 1.93 -8.29 36.73
C TYR A 632 1.05 -9.37 37.37
N ASN A 633 -0.27 -9.13 37.47
CA ASN A 633 -1.20 -10.11 38.07
C ASN A 633 -1.26 -11.42 37.26
N GLN A 634 -1.17 -11.34 35.92
CA GLN A 634 -1.06 -12.52 35.07
C GLN A 634 0.22 -13.32 35.37
N ALA A 635 1.37 -12.65 35.46
CA ALA A 635 2.64 -13.29 35.79
C ALA A 635 2.62 -13.93 37.19
N LYS A 636 2.02 -13.26 38.17
CA LYS A 636 1.89 -13.73 39.55
C LYS A 636 0.92 -14.92 39.68
N GLY A 637 -0.22 -14.89 38.99
CA GLY A 637 -1.19 -15.99 38.99
C GLY A 637 -0.63 -17.30 38.43
N HIS A 638 0.33 -17.23 37.51
CA HIS A 638 1.02 -18.40 36.95
C HIS A 638 2.02 -19.07 37.92
N GLN A 639 2.54 -18.37 38.93
CA GLN A 639 3.43 -19.00 39.94
C GLN A 639 2.66 -19.75 41.04
N THR A 640 1.47 -19.30 41.43
CA THR A 640 0.64 -19.98 42.45
C THR A 640 0.08 -21.34 42.04
N GLN A 641 0.15 -21.70 40.75
CA GLN A 641 -0.28 -23.02 40.24
C GLN A 641 0.88 -24.02 40.11
N VAL A 642 2.10 -23.61 40.47
CA VAL A 642 3.29 -24.46 40.47
C VAL A 642 3.87 -24.47 41.88
N ASN A 643 3.10 -25.03 42.81
CA ASN A 643 3.57 -25.49 44.13
C ASN A 643 2.81 -26.75 44.51
#